data_AF-A0A7W8KR45-F1
#
_entry.id   AF-A0A7W8KR45-F1
#
_cell.length_a   1.000
_cell.length_b   1.000
_cell.length_c   1.000
_cell.angle_alpha   90.00
_cell.angle_beta   90.00
_cell.angle_gamma   90.00
#
_symmetry.space_group_name_H-M   'P 1'
#
loop_
_entity.id
_entity.type
_entity.pdbx_description
1 polymer ?
#
loop_
_entity_poly.entity_id
_entity_poly.type
_entity_poly.pdbx_seq_one_letter_code
_entity_poly.pdbx_strand_id
1 'polypeptide(L)'
;MKKIRFSGSARHLLARRMFTLMAAAPIIQLMPTAGLAQSAPPSAGSMFEANRPQLSPVERAPAMPQSRVRIEKESEPGDETQAPAGDVRVHVAGFRLSGNQSLPDARLQTELAGLVGQELDFRGLREAAARITALYRAEGYPVARAYLPAQEIAGGMVQIGVREGVIGAVSAQTDPHTRLGRDTLQHFIDALTPGSVIREADLERVLLRLSDINGVSVRAVLRPSAQAGAADIVLMLSETTAWTARAAFDNYGNYYTGANRLSATLGLNDALGLGESFTLNTQNSFEGLRIAGLGYAMPIGATGVSIGANFAELQYNVGKNLKDAQASGSAKVSTFFLNSSLLRSRNANINLGLAAEYRHFQDITSATVVDKSSNFWSASLAGDWRDNFLGGGGNLWSIRAGRGTLDKETPNDAALDAITSRAAGNYKKVNLGFSRLQQLGNGYALLGSVSAQWADKNLDASEKMSLGGPNGVRAYPVGEAAGDQGVLARLELRKRLGMIGGAVAEGVLFGDAGRVTVNKTPWDNSPNRLSRSGYGVGLNLYHKDIVMNAAFAVSPGVDPATEQRNARRVWVSVSGSPQAFAGLASDLRSKGEDFEEPETAFVLYGSLGLIPEYVNRYGATPQAPADQSRLATPNGRNMNSFWRARDNVSYIGAHSGIELYQQWKFLWQLELGLSLNYTNRSDPSVPDWSHSQDMRNTGVALNNPAYGTLMYGNWDTPMKESMTSLDPFQGRTSAAHYNLIGSPGFVTSITKNSGPVGTASSSNNDDAAFNRRQAGMFAYWTPKWNGLQAKLAFSDNSMKAAADVNTGYMYSGSLSWEYGGLTAIVAAEQHINYFGIASLGRNARGVGSNTAVTAGTSSSDFSLRYGLGYDFGATKVSLIADDLSYSEYGVINTSTTSTDLSNYRRRAYMLGLSHKIGAWTLLANAGRALPGECSMISGNNVKCSTDGMGASQQAYGFSYAWSRQTRIFGQYTVLRNNALANYNYAVAGVLGASGLSSGVGTTIRAIGLGINYTF
;
A
#
# COMPACT_ATOMS: atom_id res chain seq x y z
N MET A 1 52.44 -39.20 -44.71
CA MET A 1 53.51 -39.97 -44.04
C MET A 1 53.34 -39.87 -42.53
N LYS A 2 53.19 -41.02 -41.85
CA LYS A 2 53.29 -41.28 -40.38
C LYS A 2 52.34 -40.50 -39.44
N LYS A 3 51.72 -41.03 -38.40
CA LYS A 3 51.38 -42.37 -37.83
C LYS A 3 50.43 -41.99 -36.66
N ILE A 4 49.22 -42.56 -36.51
CA ILE A 4 48.88 -43.67 -35.57
C ILE A 4 49.11 -43.24 -34.08
N ARG A 5 48.18 -43.30 -33.10
CA ARG A 5 47.02 -44.19 -32.85
C ARG A 5 46.12 -43.65 -31.72
N PHE A 6 44.90 -44.19 -31.72
CA PHE A 6 43.82 -44.15 -30.72
C PHE A 6 44.06 -45.03 -29.47
N SER A 7 43.39 -44.69 -28.37
CA SER A 7 42.58 -45.60 -27.54
C SER A 7 41.51 -44.76 -26.81
N GLY A 8 40.20 -45.04 -26.78
CA GLY A 8 39.43 -46.22 -27.13
C GLY A 8 38.82 -46.88 -25.90
N SER A 9 37.62 -46.43 -25.48
CA SER A 9 36.42 -47.22 -25.05
C SER A 9 35.47 -46.29 -24.24
N ALA A 10 34.27 -45.94 -24.71
CA ALA A 10 33.00 -46.72 -24.75
C ALA A 10 32.40 -46.92 -23.34
N ARG A 11 31.14 -46.60 -22.98
CA ARG A 11 29.91 -46.26 -23.72
C ARG A 11 28.82 -45.77 -22.73
N HIS A 12 27.95 -44.86 -23.22
CA HIS A 12 26.48 -44.73 -23.00
C HIS A 12 25.97 -44.14 -21.65
N LEU A 13 24.98 -43.23 -21.55
CA LEU A 13 23.74 -42.96 -22.32
C LEU A 13 23.15 -41.55 -21.95
N LEU A 14 22.37 -40.95 -22.87
CA LEU A 14 21.25 -39.96 -22.69
C LEU A 14 21.63 -38.53 -22.19
N ALA A 15 21.12 -37.39 -22.67
CA ALA A 15 20.08 -37.02 -23.63
C ALA A 15 20.25 -35.54 -24.10
N ARG A 16 19.60 -35.20 -25.21
CA ARG A 16 19.50 -33.88 -25.89
C ARG A 16 18.94 -32.74 -25.03
N ARG A 17 19.39 -31.49 -25.28
CA ARG A 17 18.62 -30.29 -25.74
C ARG A 17 19.54 -29.05 -25.74
N MET A 18 19.93 -28.48 -26.88
CA MET A 18 19.25 -27.40 -27.62
C MET A 18 18.88 -26.17 -26.77
N PHE A 19 19.71 -25.12 -26.81
CA PHE A 19 19.40 -23.75 -27.30
C PHE A 19 20.44 -22.75 -26.76
N THR A 20 21.37 -22.35 -27.63
CA THR A 20 22.32 -21.26 -27.43
C THR A 20 22.05 -20.26 -28.54
N LEU A 21 21.61 -19.04 -28.21
CA LEU A 21 21.80 -17.81 -28.99
C LEU A 21 21.02 -16.67 -28.33
N MET A 22 21.69 -15.93 -27.43
CA MET A 22 21.53 -14.48 -27.22
C MET A 22 22.65 -14.05 -26.26
N ALA A 23 23.63 -13.31 -26.78
CA ALA A 23 24.33 -12.21 -26.12
C ALA A 23 25.68 -11.95 -26.82
N ALA A 24 25.73 -10.91 -27.65
CA ALA A 24 26.96 -10.17 -27.91
C ALA A 24 26.61 -8.77 -28.44
N ALA A 25 26.67 -7.77 -27.57
CA ALA A 25 27.01 -6.39 -27.94
C ALA A 25 27.67 -5.70 -26.73
N PRO A 26 28.69 -4.85 -26.92
CA PRO A 26 29.82 -4.74 -26.00
C PRO A 26 29.66 -3.63 -24.95
N ILE A 27 30.28 -3.89 -23.80
CA ILE A 27 30.41 -3.02 -22.63
C ILE A 27 31.49 -1.97 -22.90
N ILE A 28 31.12 -0.69 -22.91
CA ILE A 28 32.07 0.42 -22.76
C ILE A 28 32.12 0.76 -21.28
N GLN A 29 33.28 0.53 -20.66
CA GLN A 29 33.59 0.91 -19.28
C GLN A 29 33.94 2.41 -19.23
N LEU A 30 33.26 3.16 -18.36
CA LEU A 30 33.70 4.46 -17.85
C LEU A 30 33.67 4.40 -16.32
N MET A 31 34.78 4.78 -15.70
CA MET A 31 35.01 4.76 -14.25
C MET A 31 34.00 5.65 -13.49
N PRO A 32 33.56 5.26 -12.27
CA PRO A 32 32.70 6.11 -11.46
C PRO A 32 33.55 7.04 -10.59
N THR A 33 33.41 8.36 -10.78
CA THR A 33 33.74 9.33 -9.74
C THR A 33 32.60 9.37 -8.73
N ALA A 34 32.84 8.86 -7.52
CA ALA A 34 31.90 8.91 -6.42
C ALA A 34 31.80 10.35 -5.86
N GLY A 35 30.87 11.13 -6.41
CA GLY A 35 30.34 12.33 -5.76
C GLY A 35 29.14 11.93 -4.92
N LEU A 36 29.20 12.16 -3.60
CA LEU A 36 28.08 11.97 -2.68
C LEU A 36 26.93 12.92 -3.07
N ALA A 37 25.94 12.41 -3.79
CA ALA A 37 24.69 13.11 -4.02
C ALA A 37 23.82 12.98 -2.76
N GLN A 38 23.85 14.00 -1.90
CA GLN A 38 22.94 14.12 -0.76
C GLN A 38 21.52 14.33 -1.29
N SER A 39 20.57 13.44 -0.95
CA SER A 39 19.18 13.58 -1.35
C SER A 39 18.55 14.81 -0.71
N ALA A 40 17.99 15.72 -1.52
CA ALA A 40 17.13 16.78 -1.03
C ALA A 40 15.93 16.19 -0.28
N PRO A 41 15.45 16.83 0.81
CA PRO A 41 14.26 16.37 1.50
C PRO A 41 13.05 16.35 0.55
N PRO A 42 12.10 15.41 0.75
CA PRO A 42 10.84 15.44 0.00
C PRO A 42 10.17 16.80 0.12
N SER A 43 9.65 17.29 -1.00
CA SER A 43 8.79 18.48 -1.09
C SER A 43 7.36 18.10 -1.47
N ALA A 44 6.41 19.00 -1.28
CA ALA A 44 5.01 18.88 -1.67
C ALA A 44 4.87 18.48 -3.14
N GLY A 45 5.74 19.04 -4.00
CA GLY A 45 5.79 18.69 -5.41
C GLY A 45 6.21 17.23 -5.64
N SER A 46 7.32 16.79 -5.03
CA SER A 46 7.76 15.39 -5.16
C SER A 46 6.75 14.38 -4.57
N MET A 47 6.08 14.76 -3.48
CA MET A 47 5.06 13.93 -2.83
C MET A 47 3.78 13.86 -3.64
N PHE A 48 3.39 14.97 -4.29
CA PHE A 48 2.31 14.99 -5.27
C PHE A 48 2.60 14.04 -6.42
N GLU A 49 3.76 14.14 -7.07
CA GLU A 49 4.06 13.32 -8.26
C GLU A 49 4.13 11.83 -7.89
N ALA A 50 4.74 11.49 -6.75
CA ALA A 50 4.80 10.11 -6.25
C ALA A 50 3.42 9.50 -5.92
N ASN A 51 2.39 10.32 -5.67
CA ASN A 51 1.05 9.89 -5.28
C ASN A 51 -0.06 10.39 -6.21
N ARG A 52 0.28 10.86 -7.41
CA ARG A 52 -0.66 11.46 -8.37
C ARG A 52 -1.93 10.63 -8.62
N PRO A 53 -1.89 9.30 -8.76
CA PRO A 53 -3.10 8.49 -8.96
C PRO A 53 -4.09 8.54 -7.79
N GLN A 54 -3.63 8.84 -6.57
CA GLN A 54 -4.48 8.94 -5.39
C GLN A 54 -5.20 10.31 -5.31
N LEU A 55 -4.63 11.32 -5.96
CA LEU A 55 -5.13 12.70 -5.98
C LEU A 55 -6.14 12.98 -7.10
N SER A 56 -6.24 12.08 -8.09
CA SER A 56 -7.24 12.12 -9.16
C SER A 56 -8.07 10.82 -9.19
N PRO A 57 -8.99 10.60 -8.21
CA PRO A 57 -9.67 9.32 -8.02
C PRO A 57 -10.52 8.87 -9.22
N VAL A 58 -11.13 9.80 -9.96
CA VAL A 58 -12.10 9.48 -11.03
C VAL A 58 -11.55 9.71 -12.45
N GLU A 59 -10.46 10.47 -12.59
CA GLU A 59 -9.78 10.76 -13.87
C GLU A 59 -8.92 9.57 -14.39
N ARG A 60 -9.31 8.33 -14.06
CA ARG A 60 -8.52 7.15 -14.47
C ARG A 60 -8.80 6.81 -15.93
N ALA A 61 -7.77 6.37 -16.64
CA ALA A 61 -7.95 5.78 -17.96
C ALA A 61 -8.94 4.60 -17.85
N PRO A 62 -9.92 4.48 -18.77
CA PRO A 62 -10.91 3.41 -18.73
C PRO A 62 -10.23 2.04 -18.67
N ALA A 63 -10.74 1.17 -17.79
CA ALA A 63 -10.28 -0.21 -17.73
C ALA A 63 -10.61 -0.95 -19.04
N MET A 64 -9.81 -1.97 -19.39
CA MET A 64 -10.14 -2.85 -20.51
C MET A 64 -11.58 -3.35 -20.37
N PRO A 65 -12.35 -3.43 -21.48
CA PRO A 65 -13.73 -3.90 -21.44
C PRO A 65 -13.77 -5.28 -20.77
N GLN A 66 -14.55 -5.39 -19.71
CA GLN A 66 -14.91 -6.68 -19.15
C GLN A 66 -15.90 -7.32 -20.12
N SER A 67 -15.81 -8.64 -20.33
CA SER A 67 -16.58 -9.39 -21.33
C SER A 67 -18.08 -9.56 -21.00
N ARG A 68 -18.72 -8.51 -20.48
CA ARG A 68 -20.06 -8.53 -19.90
C ARG A 68 -21.18 -8.37 -20.92
N VAL A 69 -20.89 -7.87 -22.12
CA VAL A 69 -21.90 -7.72 -23.17
C VAL A 69 -22.08 -9.05 -23.91
N ARG A 70 -23.31 -9.56 -23.97
CA ARG A 70 -23.72 -10.66 -24.84
C ARG A 70 -24.88 -10.20 -25.71
N ILE A 71 -24.80 -10.53 -27.00
CA ILE A 71 -25.89 -10.35 -27.96
C ILE A 71 -26.49 -11.74 -28.15
N GLU A 72 -27.65 -11.97 -27.56
CA GLU A 72 -28.36 -13.25 -27.68
C GLU A 72 -29.45 -13.09 -28.74
N LYS A 73 -29.45 -14.01 -29.72
CA LYS A 73 -30.57 -14.18 -30.63
C LYS A 73 -31.46 -15.25 -30.04
N GLU A 74 -32.75 -14.97 -29.99
CA GLU A 74 -33.72 -16.03 -29.74
C GLU A 74 -33.67 -17.02 -30.91
N SER A 75 -33.48 -18.30 -30.61
CA SER A 75 -33.41 -19.35 -31.63
C SER A 75 -34.75 -19.40 -32.36
N GLU A 76 -34.77 -19.04 -33.63
CA GLU A 76 -35.92 -19.34 -34.50
C GLU A 76 -36.11 -20.87 -34.54
N PRO A 77 -37.34 -21.38 -34.47
CA PRO A 77 -37.63 -22.75 -34.83
C PRO A 77 -37.06 -22.99 -36.23
N GLY A 78 -36.25 -24.05 -36.36
CA GLY A 78 -35.73 -24.45 -37.66
C GLY A 78 -36.89 -24.65 -38.61
N ASP A 79 -36.97 -23.80 -39.63
CA ASP A 79 -37.88 -23.99 -40.75
C ASP A 79 -37.32 -25.15 -41.59
N GLU A 80 -37.45 -26.36 -41.05
CA GLU A 80 -37.34 -27.61 -41.78
C GLU A 80 -38.63 -27.81 -42.59
N THR A 81 -38.90 -26.90 -43.52
CA THR A 81 -39.74 -27.25 -44.65
C THR A 81 -38.92 -28.16 -45.56
N GLN A 82 -39.16 -29.47 -45.44
CA GLN A 82 -38.68 -30.49 -46.37
C GLN A 82 -39.00 -30.04 -47.80
N ALA A 83 -37.97 -29.80 -48.60
CA ALA A 83 -38.14 -29.52 -50.02
C ALA A 83 -38.57 -30.81 -50.75
N PRO A 84 -39.44 -30.74 -51.76
CA PRO A 84 -39.68 -31.87 -52.65
C PRO A 84 -38.35 -32.25 -53.32
N ALA A 85 -37.96 -33.51 -53.22
CA ALA A 85 -36.87 -34.05 -54.01
C ALA A 85 -37.30 -34.07 -55.49
N GLY A 86 -36.90 -33.06 -56.25
CA GLY A 86 -37.05 -33.02 -57.70
C GLY A 86 -35.68 -33.01 -58.37
N ASP A 87 -35.49 -33.91 -59.34
CA ASP A 87 -34.27 -34.06 -60.16
C ASP A 87 -33.98 -32.88 -61.12
N VAL A 88 -34.65 -31.73 -60.93
CA VAL A 88 -34.51 -30.57 -61.81
C VAL A 88 -33.21 -29.83 -61.46
N ARG A 89 -32.28 -29.83 -62.42
CA ARG A 89 -31.01 -29.11 -62.35
C ARG A 89 -31.02 -27.93 -63.30
N VAL A 90 -30.39 -26.83 -62.89
CA VAL A 90 -30.29 -25.61 -63.69
C VAL A 90 -28.81 -25.29 -63.91
N HIS A 91 -28.42 -25.10 -65.17
CA HIS A 91 -27.11 -24.58 -65.51
C HIS A 91 -27.03 -23.09 -65.15
N VAL A 92 -26.20 -22.72 -64.18
CA VAL A 92 -26.11 -21.35 -63.67
C VAL A 92 -25.07 -20.55 -64.46
N ALA A 93 -25.53 -19.63 -65.31
CA ALA A 93 -24.69 -18.69 -66.05
C ALA A 93 -24.23 -17.50 -65.18
N GLY A 94 -24.96 -17.18 -64.11
CA GLY A 94 -24.59 -16.11 -63.19
C GLY A 94 -25.66 -15.82 -62.14
N PHE A 95 -25.33 -14.93 -61.20
CA PHE A 95 -26.23 -14.52 -60.12
C PHE A 95 -26.58 -13.03 -60.21
N ARG A 96 -27.87 -12.71 -60.06
CA ARG A 96 -28.35 -11.33 -59.89
C ARG A 96 -28.71 -11.10 -58.44
N LEU A 97 -28.13 -10.07 -57.82
CA LEU A 97 -28.34 -9.77 -56.41
C LEU A 97 -29.32 -8.60 -56.27
N SER A 98 -30.07 -8.60 -55.17
CA SER A 98 -31.03 -7.54 -54.86
C SER A 98 -31.18 -7.39 -53.35
N GLY A 99 -31.39 -6.16 -52.88
CA GLY A 99 -31.55 -5.85 -51.45
C GLY A 99 -30.25 -5.73 -50.65
N ASN A 100 -29.08 -5.88 -51.28
CA ASN A 100 -27.76 -5.74 -50.68
C ASN A 100 -27.29 -4.27 -50.67
N GLN A 101 -27.85 -3.46 -49.76
CA GLN A 101 -27.49 -2.05 -49.64
C GLN A 101 -26.15 -1.83 -48.92
N SER A 102 -25.81 -2.73 -48.00
CA SER A 102 -24.64 -2.63 -47.14
C SER A 102 -23.37 -3.25 -47.73
N LEU A 103 -23.50 -4.29 -48.56
CA LEU A 103 -22.37 -4.94 -49.24
C LEU A 103 -22.48 -4.79 -50.77
N PRO A 104 -21.41 -4.35 -51.46
CA PRO A 104 -21.45 -4.14 -52.90
C PRO A 104 -21.55 -5.47 -53.67
N ASP A 105 -22.28 -5.48 -54.79
CA ASP A 105 -22.50 -6.65 -55.65
C ASP A 105 -21.22 -7.42 -55.96
N ALA A 106 -20.13 -6.72 -56.31
CA ALA A 106 -18.85 -7.34 -56.67
C ALA A 106 -18.29 -8.25 -55.56
N ARG A 107 -18.47 -7.86 -54.29
CA ARG A 107 -18.01 -8.65 -53.14
C ARG A 107 -18.82 -9.92 -52.98
N LEU A 108 -20.14 -9.83 -53.13
CA LEU A 108 -21.05 -10.95 -53.03
C LEU A 108 -20.94 -11.90 -54.23
N GLN A 109 -20.73 -11.37 -55.45
CA GLN A 109 -20.49 -12.17 -56.65
C GLN A 109 -19.18 -12.95 -56.56
N THR A 110 -18.13 -12.38 -55.96
CA THR A 110 -16.86 -13.08 -55.73
C THR A 110 -17.07 -14.34 -54.87
N GLU A 111 -17.92 -14.26 -53.85
CA GLU A 111 -18.25 -15.41 -52.98
C GLU A 111 -18.99 -16.53 -53.74
N LEU A 112 -19.74 -16.16 -54.78
CA LEU A 112 -20.51 -17.08 -55.62
C LEU A 112 -19.77 -17.55 -56.87
N ALA A 113 -18.59 -17.01 -57.18
CA ALA A 113 -17.88 -17.27 -58.44
C ALA A 113 -17.63 -18.77 -58.69
N GLY A 114 -17.37 -19.54 -57.63
CA GLY A 114 -17.16 -20.99 -57.71
C GLY A 114 -18.41 -21.81 -58.08
N LEU A 115 -19.60 -21.20 -58.06
CA LEU A 115 -20.88 -21.83 -58.41
C LEU A 115 -21.36 -21.47 -59.83
N VAL A 116 -20.71 -20.50 -60.48
CA VAL A 116 -21.03 -20.09 -61.85
C VAL A 116 -20.47 -21.13 -62.84
N GLY A 117 -21.28 -21.51 -63.84
CA GLY A 117 -20.98 -22.54 -64.83
C GLY A 117 -21.31 -23.97 -64.39
N GLN A 118 -21.85 -24.17 -63.19
CA GLN A 118 -22.24 -25.50 -62.67
C GLN A 118 -23.74 -25.77 -62.88
N GLU A 119 -24.10 -27.06 -62.90
CA GLU A 119 -25.50 -27.47 -62.78
C GLU A 119 -25.88 -27.66 -61.31
N LEU A 120 -26.76 -26.79 -60.81
CA LEU A 120 -27.20 -26.81 -59.42
C LEU A 120 -28.66 -27.29 -59.32
N ASP A 121 -28.92 -28.17 -58.36
CA ASP A 121 -30.28 -28.50 -57.91
C ASP A 121 -30.78 -27.44 -56.91
N PHE A 122 -32.03 -27.56 -56.45
CA PHE A 122 -32.60 -26.61 -55.48
C PHE A 122 -31.75 -26.50 -54.20
N ARG A 123 -31.13 -27.60 -53.76
CA ARG A 123 -30.25 -27.62 -52.58
C ARG A 123 -28.99 -26.79 -52.83
N GLY A 124 -28.36 -26.91 -54.00
CA GLY A 124 -27.21 -26.10 -54.40
C GLY A 124 -27.52 -24.61 -54.50
N LEU A 125 -28.70 -24.24 -54.99
CA LEU A 125 -29.15 -22.84 -55.01
C LEU A 125 -29.39 -22.28 -53.59
N ARG A 126 -29.93 -23.08 -52.67
CA ARG A 126 -30.03 -22.69 -51.25
C ARG A 126 -28.65 -22.56 -50.61
N GLU A 127 -27.69 -23.40 -50.98
CA GLU A 127 -26.32 -23.27 -50.51
C GLU A 127 -25.68 -21.95 -50.96
N ALA A 128 -25.93 -21.51 -52.20
CA ALA A 128 -25.52 -20.18 -52.68
C ALA A 128 -26.06 -19.05 -51.79
N ALA A 129 -27.36 -19.08 -51.45
CA ALA A 129 -27.95 -18.12 -50.51
C ALA A 129 -27.37 -18.25 -49.08
N ALA A 130 -27.06 -19.47 -48.63
CA ALA A 130 -26.42 -19.69 -47.34
C ALA A 130 -25.00 -19.09 -47.27
N ARG A 131 -24.22 -19.17 -48.36
CA ARG A 131 -22.89 -18.54 -48.46
C ARG A 131 -22.96 -17.02 -48.36
N ILE A 132 -23.90 -16.38 -49.06
CA ILE A 132 -24.13 -14.94 -48.91
C ILE A 132 -24.54 -14.59 -47.48
N THR A 133 -25.45 -15.38 -46.88
CA THR A 133 -25.85 -15.18 -45.48
C THR A 133 -24.67 -15.30 -44.52
N ALA A 134 -23.80 -16.28 -44.72
CA ALA A 134 -22.59 -16.48 -43.92
C ALA A 134 -21.61 -15.31 -44.09
N LEU A 135 -21.42 -14.81 -45.31
CA LEU A 135 -20.59 -13.63 -45.58
C LEU A 135 -21.12 -12.39 -44.87
N TYR A 136 -22.42 -12.10 -45.00
CA TYR A 136 -23.05 -10.99 -44.27
C TYR A 136 -22.85 -11.08 -42.76
N ARG A 137 -23.05 -12.28 -42.18
CA ARG A 137 -22.83 -12.50 -40.74
C ARG A 137 -21.36 -12.33 -40.35
N ALA A 138 -20.43 -12.80 -41.17
CA ALA A 138 -18.99 -12.62 -40.94
C ALA A 138 -18.56 -11.14 -41.03
N GLU A 139 -19.24 -10.35 -41.85
CA GLU A 139 -19.03 -8.90 -42.00
C GLU A 139 -19.82 -8.06 -40.96
N GLY A 140 -20.42 -8.70 -39.95
CA GLY A 140 -21.03 -8.01 -38.81
C GLY A 140 -22.51 -7.64 -38.96
N TYR A 141 -23.25 -8.32 -39.84
CA TYR A 141 -24.70 -8.16 -40.01
C TYR A 141 -25.44 -9.37 -39.41
N PRO A 142 -25.73 -9.36 -38.10
CA PRO A 142 -26.12 -10.57 -37.37
C PRO A 142 -27.46 -11.15 -37.85
N VAL A 143 -28.41 -10.32 -38.25
CA VAL A 143 -29.77 -10.74 -38.62
C VAL A 143 -30.00 -10.76 -40.14
N ALA A 144 -28.95 -10.53 -40.94
CA ALA A 144 -29.05 -10.60 -42.38
C ALA A 144 -29.30 -12.05 -42.85
N ARG A 145 -30.15 -12.18 -43.88
CA ARG A 145 -30.50 -13.45 -44.52
C ARG A 145 -30.66 -13.24 -46.02
N ALA A 146 -29.94 -14.05 -46.79
CA ALA A 146 -30.21 -14.20 -48.21
C ALA A 146 -31.22 -15.33 -48.44
N TYR A 147 -32.08 -15.15 -49.41
CA TYR A 147 -33.15 -16.08 -49.77
C TYR A 147 -33.29 -16.15 -51.28
N LEU A 148 -33.84 -17.27 -51.75
CA LEU A 148 -34.13 -17.49 -53.16
C LEU A 148 -35.60 -17.15 -53.41
N PRO A 149 -35.92 -16.00 -54.04
CA PRO A 149 -37.31 -15.67 -54.39
C PRO A 149 -37.85 -16.65 -55.45
N ALA A 150 -39.17 -16.82 -55.47
CA ALA A 150 -39.86 -17.52 -56.55
C ALA A 150 -39.60 -16.79 -57.88
N GLN A 151 -39.08 -17.50 -58.87
CA GLN A 151 -38.63 -16.94 -60.14
C GLN A 151 -38.62 -18.01 -61.24
N GLU A 152 -38.74 -17.58 -62.49
CA GLU A 152 -38.40 -18.40 -63.64
C GLU A 152 -36.93 -18.15 -64.00
N ILE A 153 -36.12 -19.21 -64.07
CA ILE A 153 -34.69 -19.10 -64.39
C ILE A 153 -34.52 -19.22 -65.91
N ALA A 154 -34.58 -18.09 -66.61
CA ALA A 154 -34.32 -18.00 -68.05
C ALA A 154 -32.85 -17.65 -68.32
N GLY A 155 -32.20 -18.39 -69.23
CA GLY A 155 -30.81 -18.13 -69.64
C GLY A 155 -29.76 -18.37 -68.55
N GLY A 156 -30.09 -19.16 -67.52
CA GLY A 156 -29.16 -19.53 -66.44
C GLY A 156 -28.86 -18.42 -65.41
N MET A 157 -29.57 -17.29 -65.43
CA MET A 157 -29.39 -16.21 -64.46
C MET A 157 -30.28 -16.41 -63.23
N VAL A 158 -29.67 -16.66 -62.06
CA VAL A 158 -30.38 -16.90 -60.80
C VAL A 158 -30.41 -15.62 -59.95
N GLN A 159 -31.60 -15.17 -59.55
CA GLN A 159 -31.76 -14.05 -58.63
C GLN A 159 -31.67 -14.52 -57.17
N ILE A 160 -30.83 -13.88 -56.35
CA ILE A 160 -30.79 -14.06 -54.90
C ILE A 160 -31.15 -12.72 -54.24
N GLY A 161 -32.16 -12.75 -53.37
CA GLY A 161 -32.56 -11.60 -52.56
C GLY A 161 -31.83 -11.59 -51.22
N VAL A 162 -31.44 -10.41 -50.75
CA VAL A 162 -30.84 -10.20 -49.43
C VAL A 162 -31.77 -9.33 -48.60
N ARG A 163 -32.06 -9.78 -47.38
CA ARG A 163 -32.68 -8.97 -46.32
C ARG A 163 -31.64 -8.74 -45.25
N GLU A 164 -31.17 -7.51 -45.11
CA GLU A 164 -30.09 -7.18 -44.17
C GLU A 164 -30.57 -7.15 -42.70
N GLY A 165 -31.88 -7.01 -42.49
CA GLY A 165 -32.49 -6.89 -41.17
C GLY A 165 -32.34 -5.47 -40.62
N VAL A 166 -33.46 -4.79 -40.40
CA VAL A 166 -33.48 -3.43 -39.84
C VAL A 166 -33.95 -3.41 -38.40
N ILE A 167 -33.64 -2.34 -37.66
CA ILE A 167 -34.13 -2.12 -36.31
C ILE A 167 -35.64 -1.88 -36.38
N GLY A 168 -36.42 -2.70 -35.67
CA GLY A 168 -37.85 -2.49 -35.44
C GLY A 168 -38.06 -1.51 -34.28
N ALA A 169 -38.69 -1.97 -33.20
CA ALA A 169 -38.80 -1.23 -31.96
C ALA A 169 -37.56 -1.43 -31.06
N VAL A 170 -37.16 -0.39 -30.35
CA VAL A 170 -36.13 -0.47 -29.30
C VAL A 170 -36.81 -0.21 -27.95
N SER A 171 -36.60 -1.10 -27.00
CA SER A 171 -37.18 -0.99 -25.66
C SER A 171 -36.17 -1.39 -24.60
N ALA A 172 -36.39 -0.95 -23.37
CA ALA A 172 -35.59 -1.36 -22.23
C ALA A 172 -36.45 -2.02 -21.14
N GLN A 173 -35.93 -3.08 -20.56
CA GLN A 173 -36.47 -3.78 -19.40
C GLN A 173 -35.48 -3.63 -18.25
N THR A 174 -35.94 -3.08 -17.13
CA THR A 174 -35.14 -2.81 -15.94
C THR A 174 -35.60 -3.70 -14.79
N ASP A 175 -34.67 -4.13 -13.95
CA ASP A 175 -35.02 -4.78 -12.68
C ASP A 175 -35.75 -3.77 -11.75
N PRO A 176 -36.64 -4.23 -10.84
CA PRO A 176 -37.48 -3.36 -10.01
C PRO A 176 -36.75 -2.32 -9.12
N HIS A 177 -35.44 -2.47 -8.94
CA HIS A 177 -34.62 -1.61 -8.08
C HIS A 177 -33.54 -0.83 -8.85
N THR A 178 -33.62 -0.79 -10.18
CA THR A 178 -32.70 -0.02 -11.02
C THR A 178 -32.88 1.48 -10.76
N ARG A 179 -31.85 2.15 -10.24
CA ARG A 179 -31.86 3.59 -9.95
C ARG A 179 -31.65 4.48 -11.17
N LEU A 180 -31.04 3.94 -12.23
CA LEU A 180 -30.72 4.69 -13.44
C LEU A 180 -31.97 5.38 -14.01
N GLY A 181 -31.88 6.69 -14.16
CA GLY A 181 -32.97 7.53 -14.61
C GLY A 181 -33.45 7.15 -16.01
N ARG A 182 -34.77 7.22 -16.22
CA ARG A 182 -35.38 6.89 -17.52
C ARG A 182 -34.89 7.78 -18.64
N ASP A 183 -34.66 9.06 -18.36
CA ASP A 183 -34.16 10.01 -19.37
C ASP A 183 -32.73 9.65 -19.81
N THR A 184 -31.86 9.29 -18.85
CA THR A 184 -30.51 8.80 -19.13
C THR A 184 -30.55 7.56 -20.03
N LEU A 185 -31.43 6.61 -19.72
CA LEU A 185 -31.62 5.39 -20.50
C LEU A 185 -32.21 5.66 -21.89
N GLN A 186 -33.13 6.62 -22.00
CA GLN A 186 -33.77 6.99 -23.26
C GLN A 186 -32.73 7.49 -24.26
N HIS A 187 -31.71 8.23 -23.83
CA HIS A 187 -30.61 8.63 -24.71
C HIS A 187 -29.88 7.44 -25.37
N PHE A 188 -29.76 6.29 -24.68
CA PHE A 188 -29.17 5.08 -25.27
C PHE A 188 -30.13 4.34 -26.20
N ILE A 189 -31.44 4.41 -25.93
CA ILE A 189 -32.48 3.88 -26.82
C ILE A 189 -32.51 4.68 -28.12
N ASP A 190 -32.49 6.01 -28.02
CA ASP A 190 -32.55 6.93 -29.18
C ASP A 190 -31.32 6.80 -30.08
N ALA A 191 -30.18 6.38 -29.53
CA ALA A 191 -28.96 6.09 -30.30
C ALA A 191 -29.11 4.87 -31.23
N LEU A 192 -30.13 4.02 -31.03
CA LEU A 192 -30.48 2.89 -31.87
C LEU A 192 -31.71 3.24 -32.73
N THR A 193 -31.48 3.87 -33.89
CA THR A 193 -32.56 4.44 -34.70
C THR A 193 -33.38 3.35 -35.44
N PRO A 194 -34.71 3.27 -35.21
CA PRO A 194 -35.60 2.40 -35.99
C PRO A 194 -35.46 2.60 -37.51
N GLY A 195 -35.57 1.50 -38.26
CA GLY A 195 -35.43 1.48 -39.73
C GLY A 195 -33.99 1.43 -40.24
N SER A 196 -32.98 1.62 -39.38
CA SER A 196 -31.57 1.44 -39.77
C SER A 196 -31.17 -0.04 -39.81
N VAL A 197 -30.20 -0.40 -40.65
CA VAL A 197 -29.68 -1.77 -40.74
C VAL A 197 -28.97 -2.15 -39.44
N ILE A 198 -29.27 -3.34 -38.91
CA ILE A 198 -28.66 -3.82 -37.67
C ILE A 198 -27.21 -4.23 -37.94
N ARG A 199 -26.27 -3.42 -37.46
CA ARG A 199 -24.82 -3.71 -37.47
C ARG A 199 -24.36 -4.08 -36.06
N GLU A 200 -23.61 -5.17 -35.95
CA GLU A 200 -23.07 -5.64 -34.67
C GLU A 200 -22.19 -4.58 -34.01
N ALA A 201 -21.36 -3.89 -34.78
CA ALA A 201 -20.45 -2.86 -34.26
C ALA A 201 -21.18 -1.66 -33.63
N ASP A 202 -22.34 -1.26 -34.17
CA ASP A 202 -23.11 -0.15 -33.62
C ASP A 202 -23.83 -0.56 -32.33
N LEU A 203 -24.48 -1.73 -32.36
CA LEU A 203 -25.14 -2.28 -31.18
C LEU A 203 -24.13 -2.54 -30.04
N GLU A 204 -22.99 -3.15 -30.36
CA GLU A 204 -21.91 -3.39 -29.40
C GLU A 204 -21.40 -2.09 -28.79
N ARG A 205 -21.18 -1.05 -29.60
CA ARG A 205 -20.70 0.25 -29.11
C ARG A 205 -21.67 0.87 -28.10
N VAL A 206 -22.97 0.87 -28.41
CA VAL A 206 -24.00 1.40 -27.50
C VAL A 206 -24.04 0.58 -26.20
N LEU A 207 -23.99 -0.75 -26.29
CA LEU A 207 -24.00 -1.62 -25.11
C LEU A 207 -22.74 -1.47 -24.25
N LEU A 208 -21.56 -1.37 -24.87
CA LEU A 208 -20.31 -1.17 -24.15
C LEU A 208 -20.31 0.18 -23.42
N ARG A 209 -20.78 1.26 -24.06
CA ARG A 209 -20.89 2.58 -23.43
C ARG A 209 -21.90 2.60 -22.30
N LEU A 210 -23.03 1.89 -22.45
CA LEU A 210 -24.01 1.74 -21.38
C LEU A 210 -23.44 0.91 -20.22
N SER A 211 -22.59 -0.09 -20.50
CA SER A 211 -21.86 -0.85 -19.48
C SER A 211 -20.68 -0.10 -18.84
N ASP A 212 -20.23 1.01 -19.45
CA ASP A 212 -19.20 1.88 -18.89
C ASP A 212 -19.79 2.77 -17.76
N ILE A 213 -21.12 2.86 -17.64
CA ILE A 213 -21.77 3.48 -16.48
C ILE A 213 -21.53 2.59 -15.26
N ASN A 214 -20.82 3.15 -14.27
CA ASN A 214 -20.56 2.46 -13.01
C ASN A 214 -21.89 2.07 -12.35
N GLY A 215 -21.99 0.81 -11.90
CA GLY A 215 -23.22 0.32 -11.30
C GLY A 215 -24.14 -0.42 -12.29
N VAL A 216 -23.97 -0.27 -13.59
CA VAL A 216 -24.89 -0.81 -14.60
C VAL A 216 -24.36 -2.08 -15.27
N SER A 217 -25.22 -3.08 -15.44
CA SER A 217 -24.96 -4.27 -16.24
C SER A 217 -26.05 -4.43 -17.30
N VAL A 218 -25.66 -4.50 -18.57
CA VAL A 218 -26.58 -4.55 -19.70
C VAL A 218 -26.30 -5.75 -20.62
N ARG A 219 -27.39 -6.34 -21.13
CA ARG A 219 -27.37 -7.26 -22.27
C ARG A 219 -28.45 -6.89 -23.28
N ALA A 220 -28.26 -7.24 -24.55
CA ALA A 220 -29.26 -7.04 -25.59
C ALA A 220 -29.81 -8.37 -26.07
N VAL A 221 -31.14 -8.41 -26.25
CA VAL A 221 -31.86 -9.52 -26.86
C VAL A 221 -32.50 -9.05 -28.15
N LEU A 222 -32.25 -9.76 -29.24
CA LEU A 222 -32.88 -9.51 -30.54
C LEU A 222 -34.10 -10.42 -30.69
N ARG A 223 -35.27 -9.83 -30.93
CA ARG A 223 -36.55 -10.53 -31.11
C ARG A 223 -37.13 -10.28 -32.51
N PRO A 224 -37.89 -11.22 -33.09
CA PRO A 224 -38.65 -10.95 -34.31
C PRO A 224 -39.58 -9.74 -34.12
N SER A 225 -39.56 -8.80 -35.06
CA SER A 225 -40.47 -7.65 -35.06
C SER A 225 -41.78 -7.98 -35.75
N ALA A 226 -42.83 -7.21 -35.45
CA ALA A 226 -44.08 -7.24 -36.22
C ALA A 226 -43.88 -6.76 -37.68
N GLN A 227 -42.85 -5.95 -37.93
CA GLN A 227 -42.48 -5.53 -39.27
C GLN A 227 -41.60 -6.59 -39.94
N ALA A 228 -42.05 -7.09 -41.10
CA ALA A 228 -41.32 -8.12 -41.84
C ALA A 228 -39.93 -7.63 -42.27
N GLY A 229 -38.88 -8.37 -41.90
CA GLY A 229 -37.50 -7.98 -42.17
C GLY A 229 -36.91 -7.00 -41.15
N ALA A 230 -37.61 -6.73 -40.04
CA ALA A 230 -37.08 -6.00 -38.89
C ALA A 230 -36.94 -6.92 -37.66
N ALA A 231 -36.06 -6.55 -36.74
CA ALA A 231 -35.92 -7.17 -35.43
C ALA A 231 -36.01 -6.11 -34.33
N ASP A 232 -36.77 -6.41 -33.28
CA ASP A 232 -36.89 -5.55 -32.10
C ASP A 232 -35.68 -5.78 -31.18
N ILE A 233 -35.17 -4.70 -30.59
CA ILE A 233 -34.05 -4.72 -29.65
C ILE A 233 -34.61 -4.50 -28.24
N VAL A 234 -34.38 -5.46 -27.35
CA VAL A 234 -34.72 -5.35 -25.93
C VAL A 234 -33.43 -5.25 -25.12
N LEU A 235 -33.19 -4.07 -24.54
CA LEU A 235 -32.09 -3.83 -23.60
C LEU A 235 -32.52 -4.32 -22.21
N MET A 236 -31.84 -5.32 -21.67
CA MET A 236 -32.09 -5.82 -20.32
C MET A 236 -31.04 -5.26 -19.38
N LEU A 237 -31.48 -4.43 -18.44
CA LEU A 237 -30.63 -3.73 -17.49
C LEU A 237 -30.83 -4.28 -16.08
N SER A 238 -29.71 -4.54 -15.43
CA SER A 238 -29.62 -4.93 -14.03
C SER A 238 -28.63 -4.00 -13.32
N GLU A 239 -28.91 -3.69 -12.07
CA GLU A 239 -28.04 -2.84 -11.27
C GLU A 239 -27.15 -3.67 -10.35
N THR A 240 -25.87 -3.30 -10.28
CA THR A 240 -24.92 -3.83 -9.31
C THR A 240 -25.00 -3.03 -8.01
N THR A 241 -24.15 -3.35 -7.03
CA THR A 241 -24.18 -2.67 -5.73
C THR A 241 -23.86 -1.18 -5.87
N ALA A 242 -24.72 -0.31 -5.34
CA ALA A 242 -24.55 1.15 -5.33
C ALA A 242 -23.20 1.55 -4.73
N TRP A 243 -22.84 0.86 -3.64
CA TRP A 243 -21.59 1.03 -2.94
C TRP A 243 -20.55 0.06 -3.46
N THR A 244 -19.41 0.61 -3.85
CA THR A 244 -18.19 -0.14 -4.15
C THR A 244 -17.11 0.29 -3.18
N ALA A 245 -16.31 -0.66 -2.73
CA ALA A 245 -15.24 -0.37 -1.80
C ALA A 245 -14.03 -1.21 -2.18
N ARG A 246 -12.84 -0.62 -2.03
CA ARG A 246 -11.57 -1.31 -2.18
C ARG A 246 -10.62 -0.84 -1.09
N ALA A 247 -10.02 -1.79 -0.39
CA ALA A 247 -8.92 -1.53 0.52
C ALA A 247 -7.63 -2.06 -0.08
N ALA A 248 -6.52 -1.38 0.17
CA ALA A 248 -5.20 -1.80 -0.22
C ALA A 248 -4.20 -1.50 0.91
N PHE A 249 -3.31 -2.44 1.17
CA PHE A 249 -2.14 -2.24 2.01
C PHE A 249 -0.90 -2.52 1.17
N ASP A 250 0.06 -1.60 1.18
CA ASP A 250 1.32 -1.76 0.47
C ASP A 250 2.48 -1.14 1.24
N ASN A 251 3.70 -1.49 0.83
CA ASN A 251 4.91 -0.82 1.31
C ASN A 251 5.53 0.11 0.24
N TYR A 252 4.70 0.71 -0.61
CA TYR A 252 5.11 1.49 -1.78
C TYR A 252 5.29 2.99 -1.46
N GLY A 253 5.33 3.36 -0.17
CA GLY A 253 5.53 4.72 0.29
C GLY A 253 6.98 5.19 0.25
N ASN A 254 7.16 6.51 0.41
CA ASN A 254 8.48 7.10 0.55
C ASN A 254 9.02 6.86 1.96
N TYR A 255 10.32 6.60 2.08
CA TYR A 255 10.95 6.29 3.36
C TYR A 255 10.79 7.37 4.42
N TYR A 256 10.92 8.63 4.03
CA TYR A 256 10.94 9.76 4.95
C TYR A 256 9.54 10.15 5.42
N THR A 257 8.50 9.79 4.65
CA THR A 257 7.10 10.12 4.96
C THR A 257 6.29 8.87 5.31
N GLY A 258 6.91 7.70 5.49
CA GLY A 258 6.27 6.42 5.76
C GLY A 258 6.20 5.48 4.55
N ALA A 259 6.90 4.34 4.67
CA ALA A 259 6.99 3.34 3.60
C ALA A 259 5.73 2.47 3.48
N ASN A 260 5.08 2.14 4.59
CA ASN A 260 3.82 1.38 4.58
C ASN A 260 2.66 2.33 4.35
N ARG A 261 1.65 1.91 3.59
CA ARG A 261 0.48 2.71 3.26
C ARG A 261 -0.77 1.87 3.31
N LEU A 262 -1.82 2.41 3.93
CA LEU A 262 -3.19 1.93 3.79
C LEU A 262 -3.93 2.89 2.86
N SER A 263 -4.54 2.35 1.82
CA SER A 263 -5.40 3.09 0.90
C SER A 263 -6.81 2.50 0.92
N ALA A 264 -7.81 3.36 0.95
CA ALA A 264 -9.21 2.97 0.83
C ALA A 264 -9.91 3.83 -0.21
N THR A 265 -10.62 3.19 -1.13
CA THR A 265 -11.46 3.84 -2.14
C THR A 265 -12.90 3.40 -1.93
N LEU A 266 -13.80 4.35 -1.75
CA LEU A 266 -15.24 4.15 -1.61
C LEU A 266 -15.93 4.85 -2.79
N GLY A 267 -16.73 4.12 -3.55
CA GLY A 267 -17.53 4.63 -4.65
C GLY A 267 -19.02 4.52 -4.34
N LEU A 268 -19.77 5.60 -4.54
CA LEU A 268 -21.23 5.62 -4.56
C LEU A 268 -21.67 5.89 -6.01
N ASN A 269 -22.27 4.89 -6.63
CA ASN A 269 -22.65 4.89 -8.03
C ASN A 269 -24.15 5.07 -8.19
N ASP A 270 -24.53 5.93 -9.13
CA ASP A 270 -25.90 6.19 -9.58
C ASP A 270 -26.88 6.47 -8.42
N ALA A 271 -26.48 7.38 -7.54
CA ALA A 271 -27.28 7.83 -6.39
C ALA A 271 -28.37 8.84 -6.79
N LEU A 272 -28.15 9.58 -7.88
CA LEU A 272 -29.03 10.63 -8.42
C LEU A 272 -29.78 10.16 -9.68
N GLY A 273 -29.48 8.96 -10.19
CA GLY A 273 -30.09 8.42 -11.42
C GLY A 273 -29.49 8.97 -12.71
N LEU A 274 -28.35 9.67 -12.66
CA LEU A 274 -27.69 10.27 -13.82
C LEU A 274 -26.58 9.37 -14.40
N GLY A 275 -26.38 8.17 -13.84
CA GLY A 275 -25.24 7.31 -14.13
C GLY A 275 -23.93 7.85 -13.55
N GLU A 276 -24.02 8.74 -12.56
CA GLU A 276 -22.87 9.41 -11.95
C GLU A 276 -22.15 8.53 -10.91
N SER A 277 -20.92 8.90 -10.57
CA SER A 277 -20.12 8.21 -9.55
C SER A 277 -19.42 9.23 -8.66
N PHE A 278 -19.69 9.12 -7.36
CA PHE A 278 -18.95 9.82 -6.31
C PHE A 278 -17.89 8.88 -5.75
N THR A 279 -16.62 9.29 -5.79
CA THR A 279 -15.51 8.49 -5.26
C THR A 279 -14.78 9.24 -4.16
N LEU A 280 -14.75 8.67 -2.96
CA LEU A 280 -13.84 9.07 -1.89
C LEU A 280 -12.61 8.17 -1.91
N ASN A 281 -11.43 8.78 -1.91
CA ASN A 281 -10.17 8.08 -1.83
C ASN A 281 -9.35 8.61 -0.66
N THR A 282 -8.78 7.73 0.14
CA THR A 282 -7.92 8.09 1.26
C THR A 282 -6.70 7.20 1.28
N GLN A 283 -5.54 7.78 1.61
CA GLN A 283 -4.31 7.05 1.82
C GLN A 283 -3.58 7.62 3.03
N ASN A 284 -3.09 6.74 3.90
CA ASN A 284 -2.34 7.12 5.08
C ASN A 284 -1.10 6.23 5.20
N SER A 285 0.06 6.85 5.45
CA SER A 285 1.30 6.10 5.73
C SER A 285 1.57 5.86 7.21
N PHE A 286 0.75 6.46 8.09
CA PHE A 286 0.84 6.42 9.54
C PHE A 286 2.14 7.01 10.13
N GLU A 287 2.99 7.60 9.31
CA GLU A 287 4.18 8.31 9.76
C GLU A 287 4.10 9.79 9.38
N GLY A 288 4.02 10.07 8.09
CA GLY A 288 4.18 11.44 7.60
C GLY A 288 3.54 11.71 6.25
N LEU A 289 2.55 10.92 5.82
CA LEU A 289 1.80 11.18 4.59
C LEU A 289 0.32 10.85 4.81
N ARG A 290 -0.53 11.83 4.50
CA ARG A 290 -1.99 11.67 4.46
C ARG A 290 -2.52 12.26 3.17
N ILE A 291 -3.42 11.53 2.52
CA ILE A 291 -4.12 11.97 1.32
C ILE A 291 -5.61 11.73 1.52
N ALA A 292 -6.42 12.71 1.16
CA ALA A 292 -7.86 12.56 1.03
C ALA A 292 -8.31 13.24 -0.27
N GLY A 293 -9.11 12.54 -1.06
CA GLY A 293 -9.60 13.02 -2.34
C GLY A 293 -11.06 12.65 -2.54
N LEU A 294 -11.84 13.60 -3.06
CA LEU A 294 -13.20 13.40 -3.53
C LEU A 294 -13.22 13.60 -5.04
N GLY A 295 -13.94 12.73 -5.74
CA GLY A 295 -14.19 12.91 -7.16
C GLY A 295 -15.65 12.65 -7.51
N TYR A 296 -16.07 13.30 -8.58
CA TYR A 296 -17.38 13.15 -9.18
C TYR A 296 -17.19 13.02 -10.70
N ALA A 297 -17.88 12.08 -11.33
CA ALA A 297 -18.02 12.07 -12.78
C ALA A 297 -19.41 11.60 -13.19
N MET A 298 -19.88 12.11 -14.33
CA MET A 298 -21.15 11.73 -14.93
C MET A 298 -21.01 11.58 -16.45
N PRO A 299 -21.66 10.57 -17.05
CA PRO A 299 -21.78 10.47 -18.50
C PRO A 299 -22.70 11.57 -19.07
N ILE A 300 -22.52 11.91 -20.35
CA ILE A 300 -23.35 12.87 -21.09
C ILE A 300 -24.05 12.13 -22.24
N GLY A 301 -25.28 11.71 -21.99
CA GLY A 301 -26.09 10.92 -22.93
C GLY A 301 -25.39 9.64 -23.39
N ALA A 302 -25.70 9.18 -24.60
CA ALA A 302 -25.11 7.96 -25.19
C ALA A 302 -23.82 8.21 -26.02
N THR A 303 -23.26 9.41 -25.92
CA THR A 303 -22.13 9.86 -26.75
C THR A 303 -20.81 9.16 -26.40
N GLY A 304 -20.71 8.57 -25.21
CA GLY A 304 -19.47 8.06 -24.64
C GLY A 304 -18.57 9.17 -24.06
N VAL A 305 -19.10 10.39 -23.93
CA VAL A 305 -18.46 11.50 -23.22
C VAL A 305 -18.86 11.48 -21.75
N SER A 306 -17.91 11.74 -20.84
CA SER A 306 -18.17 11.99 -19.43
C SER A 306 -17.45 13.25 -18.98
N ILE A 307 -18.08 14.02 -18.09
CA ILE A 307 -17.47 15.15 -17.41
C ILE A 307 -17.25 14.81 -15.94
N GLY A 308 -16.18 15.33 -15.36
CA GLY A 308 -15.93 15.13 -13.93
C GLY A 308 -15.03 16.18 -13.31
N ALA A 309 -14.98 16.12 -11.99
CA ALA A 309 -14.12 16.93 -11.17
C ALA A 309 -13.49 16.11 -10.04
N ASN A 310 -12.27 16.45 -9.66
CA ASN A 310 -11.59 15.92 -8.48
C ASN A 310 -11.16 17.08 -7.59
N PHE A 311 -11.23 16.89 -6.29
CA PHE A 311 -10.58 17.71 -5.29
C PHE A 311 -9.81 16.81 -4.33
N ALA A 312 -8.52 17.06 -4.14
CA ALA A 312 -7.72 16.29 -3.21
C ALA A 312 -6.73 17.16 -2.44
N GLU A 313 -6.47 16.73 -1.21
CA GLU A 313 -5.46 17.31 -0.34
C GLU A 313 -4.47 16.22 0.08
N LEU A 314 -3.19 16.57 -0.02
CA LEU A 314 -2.06 15.82 0.48
C LEU A 314 -1.41 16.66 1.58
N GLN A 315 -1.09 16.01 2.70
CA GLN A 315 -0.26 16.58 3.76
C GLN A 315 0.91 15.65 4.00
N TYR A 316 2.10 16.20 4.18
CA TYR A 316 3.27 15.42 4.49
C TYR A 316 4.15 16.05 5.58
N ASN A 317 4.86 15.19 6.30
CA ASN A 317 5.87 15.54 7.30
C ASN A 317 7.09 14.63 7.07
N VAL A 318 8.27 15.22 6.96
CA VAL A 318 9.52 14.51 6.77
C VAL A 318 10.07 14.06 8.13
N GLY A 319 10.23 12.75 8.27
CA GLY A 319 10.80 12.12 9.46
C GLY A 319 12.18 11.50 9.22
N LYS A 320 12.53 10.53 10.06
CA LYS A 320 13.79 9.77 10.03
C LYS A 320 14.99 10.71 10.12
N ASN A 321 16.06 10.43 9.38
CA ASN A 321 17.30 11.20 9.40
C ASN A 321 17.21 12.61 8.76
N LEU A 322 16.04 13.01 8.23
CA LEU A 322 15.78 14.36 7.73
C LEU A 322 14.79 15.15 8.62
N LYS A 323 14.42 14.61 9.80
CA LYS A 323 13.50 15.25 10.74
C LYS A 323 13.98 16.62 11.22
N ASP A 324 15.30 16.81 11.37
CA ASP A 324 15.90 18.07 11.82
C ASP A 324 15.72 19.21 10.80
N ALA A 325 15.45 18.89 9.54
CA ALA A 325 15.04 19.90 8.54
C ALA A 325 13.66 20.50 8.85
N GLN A 326 12.88 19.84 9.73
CA GLN A 326 11.49 20.17 10.05
C GLN A 326 10.66 20.40 8.78
N ALA A 327 10.96 19.63 7.73
CA ALA A 327 10.32 19.77 6.43
C ALA A 327 8.93 19.14 6.49
N SER A 328 7.92 19.93 6.17
CA SER A 328 6.53 19.50 6.06
C SER A 328 5.84 20.30 4.97
N GLY A 329 4.60 19.96 4.65
CA GLY A 329 3.86 20.74 3.70
C GLY A 329 2.56 20.13 3.27
N SER A 330 1.93 20.79 2.30
CA SER A 330 0.67 20.35 1.72
C SER A 330 0.62 20.58 0.22
N ALA A 331 -0.22 19.79 -0.45
CA ALA A 331 -0.60 20.01 -1.84
C ALA A 331 -2.12 19.91 -1.95
N LYS A 332 -2.75 20.94 -2.52
CA LYS A 332 -4.18 20.96 -2.83
C LYS A 332 -4.35 20.95 -4.34
N VAL A 333 -5.17 20.04 -4.83
CA VAL A 333 -5.31 19.75 -6.26
C VAL A 333 -6.78 19.73 -6.62
N SER A 334 -7.17 20.59 -7.54
CA SER A 334 -8.50 20.61 -8.15
C SER A 334 -8.35 20.27 -9.62
N THR A 335 -9.08 19.28 -10.10
CA THR A 335 -9.04 18.89 -11.52
C THR A 335 -10.44 18.92 -12.10
N PHE A 336 -10.59 19.53 -13.26
CA PHE A 336 -11.79 19.38 -14.11
C PHE A 336 -11.40 18.63 -15.36
N PHE A 337 -12.17 17.63 -15.74
CA PHE A 337 -11.83 16.78 -16.87
C PHE A 337 -13.06 16.39 -17.71
N LEU A 338 -12.78 16.12 -18.98
CA LEU A 338 -13.70 15.54 -19.95
C LEU A 338 -13.03 14.33 -20.57
N ASN A 339 -13.70 13.18 -20.52
CA ASN A 339 -13.27 11.97 -21.19
C ASN A 339 -14.24 11.61 -22.31
N SER A 340 -13.74 11.06 -23.40
CA SER A 340 -14.53 10.60 -24.54
C SER A 340 -14.03 9.27 -25.06
N SER A 341 -14.91 8.28 -25.13
CA SER A 341 -14.63 7.00 -25.79
C SER A 341 -14.81 7.13 -27.31
N LEU A 342 -13.73 7.53 -27.99
CA LEU A 342 -13.69 7.73 -29.45
C LEU A 342 -13.92 6.42 -30.21
N LEU A 343 -13.29 5.33 -29.74
CA LEU A 343 -13.49 3.98 -30.25
C LEU A 343 -13.75 3.04 -29.06
N ARG A 344 -14.86 2.31 -29.12
CA ARG A 344 -15.25 1.32 -28.11
C ARG A 344 -15.63 0.02 -28.81
N SER A 345 -14.87 -1.05 -28.57
CA SER A 345 -15.15 -2.40 -29.08
C SER A 345 -14.53 -3.46 -28.17
N ARG A 346 -14.82 -4.74 -28.43
CA ARG A 346 -14.15 -5.83 -27.70
C ARG A 346 -12.63 -5.88 -27.92
N ASN A 347 -12.15 -5.56 -29.12
CA ASN A 347 -10.78 -5.86 -29.55
C ASN A 347 -9.87 -4.63 -29.65
N ALA A 348 -10.42 -3.43 -29.75
CA ALA A 348 -9.68 -2.18 -29.81
C ALA A 348 -10.47 -1.03 -29.17
N ASN A 349 -9.78 -0.20 -28.39
CA ASN A 349 -10.38 0.96 -27.73
C ASN A 349 -9.47 2.17 -27.83
N ILE A 350 -10.06 3.35 -27.97
CA ILE A 350 -9.36 4.64 -27.97
C ILE A 350 -10.18 5.64 -27.16
N ASN A 351 -9.53 6.25 -26.17
CA ASN A 351 -10.10 7.24 -25.28
C ASN A 351 -9.32 8.55 -25.38
N LEU A 352 -10.05 9.65 -25.52
CA LEU A 352 -9.55 11.02 -25.42
C LEU A 352 -9.86 11.57 -24.04
N GLY A 353 -8.89 12.19 -23.38
CA GLY A 353 -9.09 12.90 -22.12
C GLY A 353 -8.56 14.32 -22.22
N LEU A 354 -9.36 15.30 -21.81
CA LEU A 354 -8.97 16.71 -21.64
C LEU A 354 -9.05 17.04 -20.15
N ALA A 355 -8.03 17.65 -19.58
CA ALA A 355 -8.00 17.99 -18.16
C ALA A 355 -7.37 19.35 -17.90
N ALA A 356 -7.94 20.08 -16.95
CA ALA A 356 -7.42 21.30 -16.36
C ALA A 356 -7.18 21.07 -14.87
N GLU A 357 -5.93 21.12 -14.46
CA GLU A 357 -5.51 20.92 -13.07
C GLU A 357 -5.04 22.26 -12.49
N TYR A 358 -5.57 22.59 -11.31
CA TYR A 358 -5.17 23.73 -10.49
C TYR A 358 -4.54 23.19 -9.22
N ARG A 359 -3.32 23.64 -8.94
CA ARG A 359 -2.52 23.09 -7.84
C ARG A 359 -1.94 24.21 -7.01
N HIS A 360 -2.00 24.03 -5.71
CA HIS A 360 -1.32 24.89 -4.75
C HIS A 360 -0.48 24.02 -3.83
N PHE A 361 0.77 24.39 -3.65
CA PHE A 361 1.74 23.68 -2.85
C PHE A 361 2.32 24.63 -1.81
N GLN A 362 2.47 24.12 -0.60
CA GLN A 362 3.14 24.80 0.49
C GLN A 362 4.19 23.86 1.06
N ASP A 363 5.43 24.33 1.11
CA ASP A 363 6.57 23.65 1.70
C ASP A 363 7.04 24.48 2.90
N ILE A 364 7.10 23.86 4.07
CA ILE A 364 7.45 24.48 5.35
C ILE A 364 8.73 23.83 5.84
N THR A 365 9.68 24.65 6.29
CA THR A 365 10.87 24.22 7.02
C THR A 365 11.01 25.06 8.28
N SER A 366 12.00 24.76 9.14
CA SER A 366 12.26 25.58 10.33
C SER A 366 12.64 27.04 10.03
N ALA A 367 13.08 27.33 8.80
CA ALA A 367 13.60 28.64 8.41
C ALA A 367 12.66 29.42 7.48
N THR A 368 11.90 28.73 6.63
CA THR A 368 11.12 29.35 5.55
C THR A 368 9.82 28.60 5.27
N VAL A 369 8.84 29.35 4.80
CA VAL A 369 7.64 28.84 4.12
C VAL A 369 7.73 29.21 2.65
N VAL A 370 7.53 28.24 1.78
CA VAL A 370 7.56 28.39 0.32
C VAL A 370 6.21 28.00 -0.25
N ASP A 371 5.52 28.99 -0.80
CA ASP A 371 4.25 28.82 -1.48
C ASP A 371 4.47 28.88 -3.00
N LYS A 372 3.80 27.98 -3.71
CA LYS A 372 3.78 27.95 -5.17
C LYS A 372 2.44 27.45 -5.68
N SER A 373 2.03 27.95 -6.84
CA SER A 373 0.86 27.46 -7.54
C SER A 373 1.21 27.02 -8.95
N SER A 374 0.43 26.09 -9.49
CA SER A 374 0.56 25.67 -10.88
C SER A 374 -0.79 25.38 -11.50
N ASN A 375 -0.95 25.84 -12.74
CA ASN A 375 -2.05 25.49 -13.61
C ASN A 375 -1.53 24.61 -14.73
N PHE A 376 -2.18 23.49 -14.99
CA PHE A 376 -1.76 22.54 -16.03
C PHE A 376 -2.95 22.09 -16.88
N TRP A 377 -2.85 22.35 -18.18
CA TRP A 377 -3.82 21.91 -19.17
C TRP A 377 -3.24 20.77 -19.96
N SER A 378 -3.99 19.68 -20.12
CA SER A 378 -3.52 18.51 -20.85
C SER A 378 -4.57 17.88 -21.74
N ALA A 379 -4.09 17.32 -22.85
CA ALA A 379 -4.82 16.41 -23.70
C ALA A 379 -4.12 15.04 -23.66
N SER A 380 -4.91 13.98 -23.53
CA SER A 380 -4.42 12.62 -23.46
C SER A 380 -5.17 11.75 -24.46
N LEU A 381 -4.44 10.82 -25.07
CA LEU A 381 -4.99 9.77 -25.91
C LEU A 381 -4.44 8.45 -25.38
N ALA A 382 -5.32 7.53 -25.04
CA ALA A 382 -4.94 6.21 -24.56
C ALA A 382 -5.79 5.14 -25.25
N GLY A 383 -5.18 4.00 -25.52
CA GLY A 383 -5.89 2.92 -26.19
C GLY A 383 -5.27 1.56 -25.94
N ASP A 384 -6.07 0.54 -26.20
CA ASP A 384 -5.66 -0.84 -26.16
C ASP A 384 -6.10 -1.55 -27.44
N TRP A 385 -5.35 -2.59 -27.81
CA TRP A 385 -5.81 -3.53 -28.83
C TRP A 385 -5.26 -4.94 -28.60
N ARG A 386 -5.99 -5.93 -29.09
CA ARG A 386 -5.58 -7.34 -29.10
C ARG A 386 -5.21 -7.78 -30.51
N ASP A 387 -4.21 -8.65 -30.61
CA ASP A 387 -3.82 -9.29 -31.86
C ASP A 387 -3.52 -10.78 -31.65
N ASN A 388 -3.40 -11.50 -32.76
CA ASN A 388 -3.13 -12.95 -32.78
C ASN A 388 -1.67 -13.27 -33.11
N PHE A 389 -0.76 -12.29 -33.07
CA PHE A 389 0.64 -12.51 -33.44
C PHE A 389 1.34 -13.42 -32.42
N LEU A 390 2.01 -14.47 -32.90
CA LEU A 390 2.78 -15.46 -32.12
C LEU A 390 2.04 -16.00 -30.87
N GLY A 391 0.78 -16.43 -31.02
CA GLY A 391 -0.04 -16.93 -29.90
C GLY A 391 -0.89 -15.87 -29.22
N GLY A 392 -0.81 -14.63 -29.72
CA GLY A 392 -1.66 -13.51 -29.34
C GLY A 392 -1.10 -12.66 -28.22
N GLY A 393 -1.59 -11.42 -28.14
CA GLY A 393 -1.14 -10.47 -27.14
C GLY A 393 -2.10 -9.31 -26.94
N GLY A 394 -1.95 -8.64 -25.81
CA GLY A 394 -2.60 -7.37 -25.51
C GLY A 394 -1.59 -6.24 -25.55
N ASN A 395 -1.96 -5.13 -26.18
CA ASN A 395 -1.16 -3.93 -26.28
C ASN A 395 -1.91 -2.78 -25.59
N LEU A 396 -1.19 -1.94 -24.86
CA LEU A 396 -1.70 -0.74 -24.22
C LEU A 396 -0.74 0.41 -24.53
N TRP A 397 -1.28 1.55 -24.92
CA TRP A 397 -0.51 2.74 -25.23
C TRP A 397 -1.16 4.00 -24.68
N SER A 398 -0.35 5.01 -24.39
CA SER A 398 -0.84 6.32 -23.95
C SER A 398 0.10 7.45 -24.38
N ILE A 399 -0.50 8.59 -24.66
CA ILE A 399 0.16 9.85 -24.96
C ILE A 399 -0.55 10.91 -24.13
N ARG A 400 0.18 11.68 -23.33
CA ARG A 400 -0.36 12.85 -22.62
C ARG A 400 0.53 14.05 -22.92
N ALA A 401 -0.02 15.05 -23.58
CA ALA A 401 0.67 16.30 -23.86
C ALA A 401 -0.01 17.43 -23.10
N GLY A 402 0.77 18.32 -22.51
CA GLY A 402 0.21 19.44 -21.76
C GLY A 402 1.10 20.65 -21.69
N ARG A 403 0.48 21.77 -21.33
CA ARG A 403 1.10 23.05 -21.08
C ARG A 403 0.73 23.49 -19.68
N GLY A 404 1.72 23.87 -18.89
CA GLY A 404 1.51 24.43 -17.58
C GLY A 404 2.18 25.77 -17.38
N THR A 405 1.79 26.42 -16.30
CA THR A 405 2.41 27.63 -15.75
C THR A 405 2.67 27.37 -14.28
N LEU A 406 3.88 27.66 -13.83
CA LEU A 406 4.29 27.56 -12.43
C LEU A 406 4.57 28.96 -11.90
N ASP A 407 3.89 29.34 -10.83
CA ASP A 407 4.10 30.60 -10.13
C ASP A 407 4.75 30.31 -8.78
N LYS A 408 5.94 30.87 -8.56
CA LYS A 408 6.64 30.84 -7.27
C LYS A 408 6.26 32.09 -6.50
N GLU A 409 5.38 31.93 -5.52
CA GLU A 409 4.71 33.05 -4.83
C GLU A 409 5.62 33.66 -3.75
N THR A 410 6.53 32.87 -3.20
CA THR A 410 7.52 33.33 -2.22
C THR A 410 8.69 34.06 -2.90
N PRO A 411 8.95 35.35 -2.59
CA PRO A 411 9.97 36.15 -3.30
C PRO A 411 11.38 35.57 -3.29
N ASN A 412 11.81 35.02 -2.15
CA ASN A 412 13.15 34.43 -2.03
C ASN A 412 13.31 33.16 -2.88
N ASP A 413 12.27 32.33 -2.96
CA ASP A 413 12.26 31.12 -3.80
C ASP A 413 12.22 31.48 -5.29
N ALA A 414 11.46 32.52 -5.67
CA ALA A 414 11.44 33.05 -7.03
C ALA A 414 12.80 33.64 -7.45
N ALA A 415 13.45 34.39 -6.56
CA ALA A 415 14.79 34.95 -6.80
C ALA A 415 15.85 33.86 -6.95
N LEU A 416 15.80 32.81 -6.11
CA LEU A 416 16.70 31.66 -6.21
C LEU A 416 16.47 30.88 -7.52
N ASP A 417 15.22 30.68 -7.93
CA ASP A 417 14.88 30.00 -9.18
C ASP A 417 15.43 30.73 -10.41
N ALA A 418 15.37 32.07 -10.43
CA ALA A 418 15.82 32.88 -11.56
C ALA A 418 17.30 32.69 -11.90
N ILE A 419 18.14 32.38 -10.91
CA ILE A 419 19.58 32.12 -11.07
C ILE A 419 19.94 30.62 -11.08
N THR A 420 18.99 29.72 -10.81
CA THR A 420 19.19 28.27 -10.77
C THR A 420 18.32 27.55 -11.80
N SER A 421 17.27 26.85 -11.35
CA SER A 421 16.45 25.97 -12.16
C SER A 421 15.64 26.68 -13.22
N ARG A 422 15.27 27.95 -13.04
CA ARG A 422 14.38 28.69 -13.96
C ARG A 422 13.12 27.88 -14.30
N ALA A 423 12.58 27.21 -13.28
CA ALA A 423 11.39 26.37 -13.38
C ALA A 423 10.11 27.21 -13.44
N ALA A 424 10.09 28.42 -12.88
CA ALA A 424 8.96 29.34 -12.90
C ALA A 424 8.54 29.74 -14.34
N GLY A 425 7.25 30.04 -14.51
CA GLY A 425 6.64 30.40 -15.79
C GLY A 425 6.13 29.21 -16.60
N ASN A 426 5.93 29.44 -17.90
CA ASN A 426 5.29 28.47 -18.80
C ASN A 426 6.21 27.30 -19.15
N TYR A 427 5.70 26.08 -19.13
CA TYR A 427 6.38 24.86 -19.58
C TYR A 427 5.44 23.98 -20.42
N LYS A 428 6.00 23.10 -21.24
CA LYS A 428 5.30 22.04 -21.97
C LYS A 428 5.94 20.70 -21.66
N LYS A 429 5.11 19.68 -21.52
CA LYS A 429 5.59 18.31 -21.35
C LYS A 429 4.76 17.31 -22.13
N VAL A 430 5.42 16.21 -22.50
CA VAL A 430 4.81 15.07 -23.17
C VAL A 430 5.23 13.80 -22.43
N ASN A 431 4.25 13.00 -22.03
CA ASN A 431 4.42 11.68 -21.47
C ASN A 431 3.96 10.63 -22.49
N LEU A 432 4.75 9.59 -22.68
CA LEU A 432 4.48 8.47 -23.57
C LEU A 432 4.51 7.17 -22.78
N GLY A 433 3.61 6.25 -23.10
CA GLY A 433 3.56 4.91 -22.52
C GLY A 433 3.23 3.87 -23.57
N PHE A 434 3.91 2.73 -23.52
CA PHE A 434 3.59 1.55 -24.32
C PHE A 434 3.86 0.28 -23.50
N SER A 435 2.97 -0.70 -23.59
CA SER A 435 3.21 -2.02 -23.03
C SER A 435 2.56 -3.11 -23.87
N ARG A 436 3.20 -4.28 -23.91
CA ARG A 436 2.69 -5.49 -24.56
C ARG A 436 2.85 -6.68 -23.64
N LEU A 437 1.75 -7.42 -23.44
CA LEU A 437 1.75 -8.74 -22.84
C LEU A 437 1.62 -9.79 -23.95
N GLN A 438 2.73 -10.43 -24.31
CA GLN A 438 2.81 -11.48 -25.32
C GLN A 438 2.59 -12.84 -24.67
N GLN A 439 1.64 -13.62 -25.19
CA GLN A 439 1.52 -15.03 -24.81
C GLN A 439 2.61 -15.84 -25.53
N LEU A 440 3.36 -16.65 -24.79
CA LEU A 440 4.42 -17.52 -25.33
C LEU A 440 4.01 -19.01 -25.38
N GLY A 441 2.84 -19.34 -24.82
CA GLY A 441 2.36 -20.72 -24.68
C GLY A 441 2.85 -21.42 -23.41
N ASN A 442 2.29 -22.60 -23.11
CA ASN A 442 2.62 -23.40 -21.92
C ASN A 442 2.51 -22.62 -20.58
N GLY A 443 1.61 -21.63 -20.50
CA GLY A 443 1.45 -20.78 -19.32
C GLY A 443 2.55 -19.73 -19.12
N TYR A 444 3.42 -19.51 -20.11
CA TYR A 444 4.37 -18.39 -20.11
C TYR A 444 3.81 -17.18 -20.85
N ALA A 445 4.08 -16.00 -20.29
CA ALA A 445 3.83 -14.71 -20.93
C ALA A 445 5.01 -13.77 -20.73
N LEU A 446 5.25 -12.89 -21.69
CA LEU A 446 6.30 -11.87 -21.63
C LEU A 446 5.65 -10.50 -21.64
N LEU A 447 5.84 -9.73 -20.56
CA LEU A 447 5.46 -8.32 -20.49
C LEU A 447 6.67 -7.45 -20.83
N GLY A 448 6.55 -6.62 -21.86
CA GLY A 448 7.45 -5.50 -22.09
C GLY A 448 6.70 -4.19 -21.88
N SER A 449 7.30 -3.22 -21.18
CA SER A 449 6.72 -1.88 -21.01
C SER A 449 7.79 -0.79 -21.05
N VAL A 450 7.45 0.33 -21.67
CA VAL A 450 8.29 1.53 -21.77
C VAL A 450 7.44 2.75 -21.43
N SER A 451 7.96 3.64 -20.60
CA SER A 451 7.42 4.98 -20.36
C SER A 451 8.50 6.03 -20.60
N ALA A 452 8.10 7.19 -21.11
CA ALA A 452 9.03 8.28 -21.38
C ALA A 452 8.40 9.63 -21.05
N GLN A 453 9.25 10.59 -20.69
CA GLN A 453 8.87 11.98 -20.49
C GLN A 453 9.83 12.88 -21.28
N TRP A 454 9.25 13.89 -21.93
CA TRP A 454 9.97 15.00 -22.52
C TRP A 454 9.40 16.32 -22.02
N ALA A 455 10.28 17.30 -21.80
CA ALA A 455 9.94 18.66 -21.41
C ALA A 455 10.74 19.67 -22.25
N ASP A 456 10.15 20.83 -22.50
CA ASP A 456 10.80 21.92 -23.26
C ASP A 456 11.75 22.78 -22.41
N LYS A 457 11.63 22.72 -21.08
CA LYS A 457 12.47 23.43 -20.11
C LYS A 457 12.66 22.64 -18.81
N ASN A 458 13.36 23.27 -17.86
CA ASN A 458 13.48 22.78 -16.50
C ASN A 458 12.12 22.74 -15.81
N LEU A 459 11.82 21.62 -15.14
CA LEU A 459 10.55 21.40 -14.44
C LEU A 459 10.72 21.52 -12.92
N ASP A 460 9.65 21.90 -12.23
CA ASP A 460 9.55 21.72 -10.78
C ASP A 460 9.45 20.24 -10.42
N ALA A 461 9.82 19.90 -9.17
CA ALA A 461 9.74 18.53 -8.66
C ALA A 461 8.34 17.90 -8.79
N SER A 462 7.27 18.72 -8.82
CA SER A 462 5.89 18.27 -9.08
C SER A 462 5.62 17.73 -10.48
N GLU A 463 6.54 17.88 -11.43
CA GLU A 463 6.35 17.46 -12.81
C GLU A 463 7.51 16.61 -13.37
N LYS A 464 8.54 16.33 -12.55
CA LYS A 464 9.69 15.50 -12.96
C LYS A 464 9.35 14.01 -12.94
N MET A 465 9.88 13.28 -13.91
CA MET A 465 9.79 11.81 -13.94
C MET A 465 10.80 11.22 -12.95
N SER A 466 10.35 10.32 -12.07
CA SER A 466 11.23 9.54 -11.17
C SER A 466 11.49 8.14 -11.73
N LEU A 467 12.68 7.60 -11.47
CA LEU A 467 13.06 6.25 -11.90
C LEU A 467 12.89 5.18 -10.83
N GLY A 468 12.81 5.51 -9.54
CA GLY A 468 12.79 4.50 -8.47
C GLY A 468 11.41 4.11 -7.97
N GLY A 469 11.38 3.05 -7.16
CA GLY A 469 10.18 2.53 -6.53
C GLY A 469 9.54 1.35 -7.27
N PRO A 470 8.39 0.86 -6.78
CA PRO A 470 7.75 -0.36 -7.28
C PRO A 470 7.22 -0.24 -8.71
N ASN A 471 6.84 0.96 -9.13
CA ASN A 471 6.43 1.29 -10.49
C ASN A 471 7.58 1.79 -11.38
N GLY A 472 8.77 1.95 -10.80
CA GLY A 472 10.01 2.32 -11.47
C GLY A 472 10.95 1.12 -11.61
N VAL A 473 12.24 1.40 -11.40
CA VAL A 473 13.31 0.43 -11.16
C VAL A 473 13.21 -0.03 -9.71
N ARG A 474 12.64 -1.23 -9.51
CA ARG A 474 12.26 -1.77 -8.19
C ARG A 474 13.41 -1.89 -7.19
N ALA A 475 14.66 -1.94 -7.65
CA ALA A 475 15.82 -2.00 -6.76
C ALA A 475 16.10 -0.67 -6.01
N TYR A 476 15.44 0.43 -6.39
CA TYR A 476 15.68 1.78 -5.88
C TYR A 476 14.49 2.34 -5.12
N PRO A 477 14.69 3.32 -4.21
CA PRO A 477 13.62 3.91 -3.43
C PRO A 477 12.65 4.74 -4.26
N VAL A 478 11.45 4.96 -3.70
CA VAL A 478 10.43 5.83 -4.30
C VAL A 478 10.95 7.26 -4.36
N GLY A 479 10.94 7.87 -5.55
CA GLY A 479 11.46 9.22 -5.78
C GLY A 479 12.92 9.27 -6.27
N GLU A 480 13.60 8.13 -6.39
CA GLU A 480 14.99 8.08 -6.88
C GLU A 480 15.12 8.67 -8.28
N ALA A 481 16.22 9.43 -8.49
CA ALA A 481 16.64 9.94 -9.80
C ALA A 481 15.51 10.62 -10.58
N ALA A 482 15.03 11.75 -10.05
CA ALA A 482 14.03 12.58 -10.71
C ALA A 482 14.67 13.48 -11.80
N GLY A 483 14.02 13.60 -12.96
CA GLY A 483 14.48 14.48 -14.03
C GLY A 483 13.39 15.01 -14.93
N ASP A 484 13.70 16.07 -15.67
CA ASP A 484 12.76 16.72 -16.60
C ASP A 484 12.41 15.83 -17.78
N GLN A 485 13.40 15.04 -18.24
CA GLN A 485 13.27 14.13 -19.37
C GLN A 485 13.77 12.75 -18.95
N GLY A 486 13.15 11.69 -19.45
CA GLY A 486 13.60 10.34 -19.12
C GLY A 486 12.88 9.25 -19.88
N VAL A 487 13.44 8.05 -19.75
CA VAL A 487 12.85 6.80 -20.22
C VAL A 487 13.01 5.73 -19.15
N LEU A 488 11.98 4.93 -18.95
CA LEU A 488 11.95 3.78 -18.06
C LEU A 488 11.44 2.58 -18.88
N ALA A 489 12.12 1.46 -18.77
CA ALA A 489 11.78 0.22 -19.43
C ALA A 489 11.75 -0.93 -18.41
N ARG A 490 10.82 -1.86 -18.63
CA ARG A 490 10.64 -3.06 -17.82
C ARG A 490 10.35 -4.25 -18.70
N LEU A 491 10.93 -5.39 -18.33
CA LEU A 491 10.72 -6.67 -18.96
C LEU A 491 10.41 -7.71 -17.88
N GLU A 492 9.30 -8.44 -18.01
CA GLU A 492 8.91 -9.49 -17.07
C GLU A 492 8.57 -10.78 -17.81
N LEU A 493 9.22 -11.88 -17.44
CA LEU A 493 8.82 -13.23 -17.82
C LEU A 493 7.91 -13.77 -16.72
N ARG A 494 6.66 -14.05 -17.08
CA ARG A 494 5.62 -14.53 -16.18
C ARG A 494 5.31 -15.99 -16.47
N LYS A 495 5.11 -16.77 -15.41
CA LYS A 495 4.72 -18.18 -15.48
C LYS A 495 3.50 -18.42 -14.60
N ARG A 496 2.39 -18.81 -15.22
CA ARG A 496 1.24 -19.35 -14.50
C ARG A 496 1.63 -20.67 -13.83
N LEU A 497 1.58 -20.69 -12.51
CA LEU A 497 1.92 -21.86 -11.68
C LEU A 497 0.71 -22.76 -11.42
N GLY A 498 -0.50 -22.30 -11.75
CA GLY A 498 -1.75 -23.04 -11.59
C GLY A 498 -2.62 -22.46 -10.48
N MET A 499 -3.55 -23.28 -9.97
CA MET A 499 -4.33 -22.95 -8.78
C MET A 499 -3.64 -23.53 -7.55
N ILE A 500 -3.37 -22.68 -6.56
CA ILE A 500 -2.80 -23.04 -5.26
C ILE A 500 -3.76 -22.50 -4.20
N GLY A 501 -4.41 -23.38 -3.43
CA GLY A 501 -5.34 -22.94 -2.37
C GLY A 501 -6.55 -22.15 -2.89
N GLY A 502 -7.03 -22.43 -4.10
CA GLY A 502 -8.10 -21.66 -4.74
C GLY A 502 -7.68 -20.28 -5.25
N ALA A 503 -6.40 -19.91 -5.15
CA ALA A 503 -5.83 -18.72 -5.77
C ALA A 503 -5.08 -19.09 -7.07
N VAL A 504 -5.19 -18.27 -8.10
CA VAL A 504 -4.34 -18.39 -9.29
C VAL A 504 -2.99 -17.79 -8.95
N ALA A 505 -1.92 -18.58 -9.06
CA ALA A 505 -0.56 -18.14 -8.78
C ALA A 505 0.24 -17.92 -10.08
N GLU A 506 1.01 -16.84 -10.11
CA GLU A 506 1.91 -16.49 -11.21
C GLU A 506 3.29 -16.09 -10.66
N GLY A 507 4.32 -16.81 -11.07
CA GLY A 507 5.71 -16.47 -10.76
C GLY A 507 6.25 -15.47 -11.79
N VAL A 508 7.09 -14.54 -11.33
CA VAL A 508 7.64 -13.46 -12.16
C VAL A 508 9.16 -13.43 -12.04
N LEU A 509 9.84 -13.35 -13.17
CA LEU A 509 11.25 -12.92 -13.27
C LEU A 509 11.28 -11.59 -14.01
N PHE A 510 12.02 -10.60 -13.50
CA PHE A 510 12.00 -9.27 -14.10
C PHE A 510 13.37 -8.59 -14.16
N GLY A 511 13.47 -7.65 -15.11
CA GLY A 511 14.52 -6.65 -15.20
C GLY A 511 13.93 -5.28 -15.48
N ASP A 512 14.38 -4.27 -14.74
CA ASP A 512 13.98 -2.87 -14.88
C ASP A 512 15.22 -2.01 -15.18
N ALA A 513 15.09 -1.02 -16.06
CA ALA A 513 16.14 -0.05 -16.33
C ALA A 513 15.55 1.30 -16.73
N GLY A 514 16.21 2.39 -16.36
CA GLY A 514 15.80 3.72 -16.75
C GLY A 514 16.94 4.71 -16.76
N ARG A 515 16.71 5.83 -17.45
CA ARG A 515 17.65 6.96 -17.53
C ARG A 515 16.89 8.27 -17.58
N VAL A 516 17.36 9.25 -16.82
CA VAL A 516 16.83 10.62 -16.83
C VAL A 516 17.92 11.64 -17.14
N THR A 517 17.50 12.74 -17.75
CA THR A 517 18.22 14.01 -17.76
C THR A 517 17.62 14.87 -16.65
N VAL A 518 18.41 15.21 -15.63
CA VAL A 518 17.94 15.87 -14.40
C VAL A 518 17.34 17.24 -14.70
N ASN A 519 18.10 18.05 -15.44
CA ASN A 519 17.74 19.40 -15.86
C ASN A 519 17.89 19.54 -17.39
N LYS A 520 16.86 20.02 -18.08
CA LYS A 520 16.88 20.32 -19.52
C LYS A 520 17.99 21.31 -19.87
N THR A 521 18.16 22.33 -19.04
CA THR A 521 19.17 23.39 -19.13
C THR A 521 19.92 23.47 -17.79
N PRO A 522 21.06 22.78 -17.65
CA PRO A 522 21.88 22.83 -16.44
C PRO A 522 22.37 24.25 -16.14
N TRP A 523 22.57 24.56 -14.86
CA TRP A 523 23.13 25.82 -14.38
C TRP A 523 24.42 25.63 -13.57
N ASP A 524 24.83 24.38 -13.35
CA ASP A 524 26.07 24.00 -12.66
C ASP A 524 26.74 22.81 -13.37
N ASN A 525 27.87 22.35 -12.83
CA ASN A 525 28.62 21.20 -13.35
C ASN A 525 28.17 19.85 -12.75
N SER A 526 27.02 19.81 -12.06
CA SER A 526 26.53 18.59 -11.44
C SER A 526 26.17 17.53 -12.50
N PRO A 527 26.30 16.23 -12.21
CA PRO A 527 25.92 15.18 -13.14
C PRO A 527 24.46 15.31 -13.59
N ASN A 528 24.26 15.63 -14.87
CA ASN A 528 22.93 15.90 -15.41
C ASN A 528 22.24 14.67 -16.03
N ARG A 529 22.90 13.51 -16.04
CA ARG A 529 22.34 12.25 -16.55
C ARG A 529 22.47 11.16 -15.51
N LEU A 530 21.35 10.58 -15.08
CA LEU A 530 21.32 9.51 -14.08
C LEU A 530 20.69 8.27 -14.69
N SER A 531 21.27 7.10 -14.43
CA SER A 531 20.74 5.80 -14.85
C SER A 531 20.45 4.92 -13.64
N ARG A 532 19.45 4.06 -13.71
CA ARG A 532 19.11 3.09 -12.67
C ARG A 532 18.75 1.78 -13.33
N SER A 533 19.24 0.65 -12.80
CA SER A 533 18.87 -0.68 -13.28
C SER A 533 18.81 -1.71 -12.16
N GLY A 534 17.96 -2.71 -12.30
CA GLY A 534 17.79 -3.76 -11.29
C GLY A 534 17.05 -4.96 -11.85
N TYR A 535 17.14 -6.08 -11.15
CA TYR A 535 16.46 -7.31 -11.52
C TYR A 535 15.97 -8.03 -10.29
N GLY A 536 15.06 -8.99 -10.46
CA GLY A 536 14.49 -9.68 -9.33
C GLY A 536 13.46 -10.73 -9.68
N VAL A 537 12.81 -11.20 -8.62
CA VAL A 537 11.78 -12.23 -8.67
C VAL A 537 10.52 -11.74 -7.98
N GLY A 538 9.37 -12.24 -8.39
CA GLY A 538 8.09 -11.89 -7.78
C GLY A 538 7.05 -12.99 -7.86
N LEU A 539 5.97 -12.79 -7.12
CA LEU A 539 4.82 -13.67 -7.04
C LEU A 539 3.54 -12.83 -7.06
N ASN A 540 2.63 -13.16 -7.97
CA ASN A 540 1.29 -12.59 -8.03
C ASN A 540 0.28 -13.68 -7.65
N LEU A 541 -0.64 -13.38 -6.74
CA LEU A 541 -1.74 -14.27 -6.34
C LEU A 541 -3.07 -13.57 -6.59
N TYR A 542 -4.01 -14.30 -7.21
CA TYR A 542 -5.36 -13.82 -7.50
C TYR A 542 -6.38 -14.76 -6.88
N HIS A 543 -7.15 -14.29 -5.90
CA HIS A 543 -8.20 -15.08 -5.24
C HIS A 543 -9.48 -14.25 -5.14
N LYS A 544 -10.51 -14.61 -5.93
CA LYS A 544 -11.75 -13.80 -6.06
C LYS A 544 -11.37 -12.34 -6.40
N ASP A 545 -11.80 -11.35 -5.62
CA ASP A 545 -11.42 -9.94 -5.81
C ASP A 545 -10.13 -9.53 -5.09
N ILE A 546 -9.45 -10.45 -4.40
CA ILE A 546 -8.18 -10.19 -3.71
C ILE A 546 -7.01 -10.40 -4.69
N VAL A 547 -6.14 -9.40 -4.75
CA VAL A 547 -4.89 -9.41 -5.50
C VAL A 547 -3.74 -9.18 -4.53
N MET A 548 -2.75 -10.07 -4.56
CA MET A 548 -1.52 -9.95 -3.78
C MET A 548 -0.33 -9.95 -4.73
N ASN A 549 0.62 -9.06 -4.48
CA ASN A 549 1.87 -8.97 -5.22
C ASN A 549 3.02 -8.92 -4.21
N ALA A 550 4.04 -9.72 -4.46
CA ALA A 550 5.30 -9.66 -3.73
C ALA A 550 6.46 -9.64 -4.74
N ALA A 551 7.47 -8.81 -4.51
CA ALA A 551 8.67 -8.75 -5.33
C ALA A 551 9.92 -8.54 -4.49
N PHE A 552 10.99 -9.26 -4.81
CA PHE A 552 12.33 -9.04 -4.27
C PHE A 552 13.23 -8.54 -5.40
N ALA A 553 13.78 -7.34 -5.24
CA ALA A 553 14.58 -6.65 -6.24
C ALA A 553 16.00 -6.40 -5.75
N VAL A 554 16.98 -6.52 -6.65
CA VAL A 554 18.40 -6.31 -6.39
C VAL A 554 18.99 -5.37 -7.45
N SER A 555 19.82 -4.42 -7.01
CA SER A 555 20.63 -3.58 -7.92
C SER A 555 22.01 -4.22 -8.13
N PRO A 556 22.57 -4.14 -9.35
CA PRO A 556 23.90 -4.68 -9.67
C PRO A 556 25.06 -3.89 -9.02
N GLY A 557 24.79 -2.80 -8.29
CA GLY A 557 25.79 -2.06 -7.53
C GLY A 557 26.62 -1.04 -8.33
N VAL A 558 26.28 -0.81 -9.61
CA VAL A 558 27.01 0.10 -10.52
C VAL A 558 26.57 1.57 -10.33
N ASP A 559 25.32 1.79 -9.93
CA ASP A 559 24.76 3.11 -9.63
C ASP A 559 24.21 3.10 -8.18
N PRO A 560 24.89 3.73 -7.21
CA PRO A 560 24.43 3.73 -5.82
C PRO A 560 23.09 4.46 -5.70
N ALA A 561 22.22 3.97 -4.81
CA ALA A 561 20.98 4.65 -4.47
C ALA A 561 21.26 5.93 -3.68
N THR A 562 20.36 6.92 -3.77
CA THR A 562 20.47 8.13 -2.92
C THR A 562 20.23 7.83 -1.43
N GLU A 563 19.47 6.78 -1.13
CA GLU A 563 19.35 6.24 0.22
C GLU A 563 20.58 5.37 0.59
N GLN A 564 21.10 5.52 1.82
CA GLN A 564 22.23 4.73 2.35
C GLN A 564 21.94 3.21 2.54
N ARG A 565 20.73 2.74 2.21
CA ARG A 565 20.33 1.33 2.35
C ARG A 565 20.97 0.45 1.28
N ASN A 566 21.31 -0.78 1.66
CA ASN A 566 21.78 -1.80 0.74
C ASN A 566 20.82 -1.96 -0.45
N ALA A 567 21.37 -2.25 -1.62
CA ALA A 567 20.73 -2.35 -2.94
C ALA A 567 19.72 -3.52 -3.11
N ARG A 568 19.00 -3.89 -2.05
CA ARG A 568 18.01 -4.99 -2.00
C ARG A 568 16.69 -4.46 -1.44
N ARG A 569 15.58 -4.79 -2.08
CA ARG A 569 14.25 -4.31 -1.68
C ARG A 569 13.20 -5.40 -1.78
N VAL A 570 12.28 -5.39 -0.82
CA VAL A 570 11.07 -6.20 -0.84
C VAL A 570 9.89 -5.26 -1.02
N TRP A 571 9.04 -5.56 -1.99
CA TRP A 571 7.78 -4.86 -2.25
C TRP A 571 6.62 -5.82 -2.02
N VAL A 572 5.61 -5.40 -1.27
CA VAL A 572 4.40 -6.17 -1.01
C VAL A 572 3.21 -5.26 -1.20
N SER A 573 2.17 -5.76 -1.87
CA SER A 573 0.86 -5.13 -1.90
C SER A 573 -0.26 -6.16 -1.82
N VAL A 574 -1.27 -5.89 -1.03
CA VAL A 574 -2.52 -6.67 -0.93
C VAL A 574 -3.68 -5.73 -1.17
N SER A 575 -4.62 -6.08 -2.05
CA SER A 575 -5.80 -5.25 -2.30
C SER A 575 -7.02 -6.06 -2.68
N GLY A 576 -8.21 -5.60 -2.29
CA GLY A 576 -9.47 -6.33 -2.56
C GLY A 576 -10.72 -5.56 -2.13
N SER A 577 -11.89 -6.10 -2.49
CA SER A 577 -13.16 -5.60 -1.98
C SER A 577 -13.35 -6.03 -0.50
N PRO A 578 -13.96 -5.21 0.37
CA PRO A 578 -14.27 -5.63 1.74
C PRO A 578 -15.06 -6.93 1.80
N GLN A 579 -15.91 -7.22 0.81
CA GLN A 579 -16.68 -8.45 0.71
C GLN A 579 -15.81 -9.65 0.32
N ALA A 580 -14.79 -9.48 -0.52
CA ALA A 580 -13.85 -10.57 -0.79
C ALA A 580 -12.96 -10.89 0.42
N PHE A 581 -12.67 -9.87 1.24
CA PHE A 581 -12.08 -10.10 2.56
C PHE A 581 -13.09 -10.76 3.52
N ALA A 582 -14.34 -10.29 3.58
CA ALA A 582 -15.39 -10.82 4.46
C ALA A 582 -15.90 -12.22 4.06
N GLY A 583 -15.85 -12.61 2.79
CA GLY A 583 -16.19 -13.96 2.31
C GLY A 583 -15.17 -15.02 2.72
N LEU A 584 -14.14 -14.62 3.47
CA LEU A 584 -13.23 -15.48 4.22
C LEU A 584 -13.67 -15.60 5.69
N ALA A 585 -14.47 -14.68 6.23
CA ALA A 585 -15.01 -14.66 7.61
C ALA A 585 -16.26 -15.52 7.76
N SER A 586 -16.17 -16.70 8.39
CA SER A 586 -17.38 -17.41 8.82
C SER A 586 -17.35 -17.91 10.26
N ASP A 587 -16.35 -17.55 11.06
CA ASP A 587 -16.38 -17.91 12.49
C ASP A 587 -15.70 -16.85 13.34
N LEU A 588 -16.52 -16.06 14.04
CA LEU A 588 -16.07 -15.11 15.06
C LEU A 588 -15.82 -15.87 16.37
N ARG A 589 -14.71 -16.60 16.45
CA ARG A 589 -14.20 -17.18 17.70
C ARG A 589 -12.68 -17.31 17.71
N SER A 590 -11.96 -16.21 17.86
CA SER A 590 -10.80 -16.15 18.76
C SER A 590 -10.24 -14.74 18.87
N LYS A 591 -9.44 -14.52 19.92
CA LYS A 591 -8.62 -13.33 20.12
C LYS A 591 -7.25 -13.54 19.46
N GLY A 592 -7.24 -13.84 18.16
CA GLY A 592 -6.04 -14.16 17.40
C GLY A 592 -5.20 -12.94 17.01
N GLU A 593 -4.92 -12.04 17.96
CA GLU A 593 -3.96 -10.95 17.71
C GLU A 593 -2.59 -11.55 17.35
N ASP A 594 -1.90 -10.89 16.42
CA ASP A 594 -0.53 -11.15 15.98
C ASP A 594 -0.32 -12.53 15.31
N PHE A 595 -1.39 -13.19 14.86
CA PHE A 595 -1.38 -14.56 14.32
C PHE A 595 -1.04 -15.65 15.34
N GLU A 596 -1.29 -15.41 16.64
CA GLU A 596 -1.17 -16.47 17.65
C GLU A 596 -2.14 -17.61 17.37
N GLU A 597 -3.31 -17.26 16.85
CA GLU A 597 -4.27 -18.18 16.26
C GLU A 597 -4.29 -17.91 14.74
N PRO A 598 -3.63 -18.75 13.91
CA PRO A 598 -3.48 -18.53 12.48
C PRO A 598 -4.79 -18.86 11.74
N GLU A 599 -5.81 -18.04 11.98
CA GLU A 599 -7.11 -18.12 11.36
C GLU A 599 -7.10 -17.50 9.98
N THR A 600 -7.73 -18.20 9.04
CA THR A 600 -8.00 -17.67 7.70
C THR A 600 -9.31 -16.91 7.65
N ALA A 601 -10.13 -17.02 8.70
CA ALA A 601 -11.34 -16.23 8.86
C ALA A 601 -11.02 -14.74 8.86
N PHE A 602 -11.79 -13.93 8.13
CA PHE A 602 -11.72 -12.49 8.33
C PHE A 602 -12.38 -12.13 9.67
N VAL A 603 -11.61 -11.48 10.53
CA VAL A 603 -12.07 -11.06 11.85
C VAL A 603 -11.83 -9.58 11.94
N LEU A 604 -12.91 -8.83 12.14
CA LEU A 604 -12.82 -7.45 12.60
C LEU A 604 -12.81 -7.51 14.13
N TYR A 605 -11.80 -6.90 14.73
CA TYR A 605 -11.63 -6.88 16.17
C TYR A 605 -11.27 -5.47 16.64
N GLY A 606 -11.45 -5.20 17.93
CA GLY A 606 -10.97 -3.95 18.49
C GLY A 606 -11.13 -3.86 19.99
N SER A 607 -10.43 -2.88 20.56
CA SER A 607 -10.57 -2.49 21.96
C SER A 607 -10.69 -0.98 22.02
N LEU A 608 -11.84 -0.47 22.45
CA LEU A 608 -12.10 0.95 22.65
C LEU A 608 -12.17 1.21 24.14
N GLY A 609 -11.13 1.83 24.67
CA GLY A 609 -11.05 2.21 26.06
C GLY A 609 -10.93 3.71 26.26
N LEU A 610 -11.68 4.23 27.22
CA LEU A 610 -11.58 5.61 27.69
C LEU A 610 -11.41 5.61 29.22
N ILE A 611 -10.42 6.35 29.71
CA ILE A 611 -10.22 6.55 31.13
C ILE A 611 -9.98 8.03 31.44
N PRO A 612 -10.95 8.72 32.07
CA PRO A 612 -10.68 9.93 32.83
C PRO A 612 -9.88 9.57 34.09
N GLU A 613 -8.76 10.25 34.29
CA GLU A 613 -7.96 10.10 35.50
C GLU A 613 -7.45 11.45 36.01
N TYR A 614 -7.40 11.57 37.33
CA TYR A 614 -6.79 12.70 38.02
C TYR A 614 -5.36 12.35 38.38
N VAL A 615 -4.42 13.21 37.97
CA VAL A 615 -2.99 13.01 38.18
C VAL A 615 -2.44 14.09 39.11
N ASN A 616 -1.74 13.65 40.15
CA ASN A 616 -1.05 14.51 41.11
C ASN A 616 0.46 14.23 41.08
N ARG A 617 1.28 15.28 41.15
CA ARG A 617 2.75 15.24 41.05
C ARG A 617 3.35 16.14 42.11
N TYR A 618 4.09 15.58 43.05
CA TYR A 618 4.65 16.35 44.16
C TYR A 618 5.94 15.72 44.69
N GLY A 619 6.66 16.46 45.53
CA GLY A 619 7.87 15.96 46.19
C GLY A 619 9.09 15.89 45.28
N ALA A 620 9.16 16.72 44.23
CA ALA A 620 10.36 16.85 43.42
C ALA A 620 11.57 17.21 44.30
N THR A 621 12.72 16.62 44.01
CA THR A 621 13.95 16.89 44.76
C THR A 621 14.29 18.39 44.65
N PRO A 622 14.58 19.07 45.78
CA PRO A 622 14.95 20.47 45.79
C PRO A 622 16.06 20.78 44.78
N GLN A 623 15.98 21.95 44.14
CA GLN A 623 16.96 22.36 43.14
C GLN A 623 18.37 22.30 43.73
N ALA A 624 19.30 21.70 42.99
CA ALA A 624 20.70 21.59 43.36
C ALA A 624 21.58 21.93 42.16
N PRO A 625 22.84 22.40 42.36
CA PRO A 625 23.81 22.55 41.29
C PRO A 625 24.03 21.23 40.54
N ALA A 626 24.40 21.33 39.25
CA ALA A 626 24.78 20.16 38.47
C ALA A 626 26.04 19.51 39.07
N ASP A 627 26.03 18.17 39.17
CA ASP A 627 27.11 17.36 39.74
C ASP A 627 27.45 16.24 38.75
N GLN A 628 28.68 16.27 38.21
CA GLN A 628 29.14 15.32 37.18
C GLN A 628 29.24 13.87 37.68
N SER A 629 29.20 13.63 39.00
CA SER A 629 29.15 12.28 39.57
C SER A 629 27.73 11.69 39.57
N ARG A 630 26.70 12.52 39.34
CA ARG A 630 25.28 12.18 39.45
C ARG A 630 24.60 12.18 38.09
N LEU A 631 23.83 11.12 37.83
CA LEU A 631 23.16 10.88 36.56
C LEU A 631 22.00 11.84 36.21
N ALA A 632 21.51 12.64 37.16
CA ALA A 632 20.47 13.64 36.90
C ALA A 632 20.58 14.84 37.86
N THR A 633 20.16 16.02 37.39
CA THR A 633 20.22 17.27 38.18
C THR A 633 18.85 17.67 38.73
N PRO A 634 18.70 17.76 40.06
CA PRO A 634 17.51 18.31 40.71
C PRO A 634 17.17 19.72 40.29
N ASN A 635 15.91 19.94 39.89
CA ASN A 635 15.41 21.25 39.45
C ASN A 635 14.34 21.84 40.39
N GLY A 636 13.96 21.14 41.47
CA GLY A 636 12.97 21.63 42.45
C GLY A 636 11.54 21.78 41.92
N ARG A 637 11.24 21.33 40.69
CA ARG A 637 10.00 21.68 40.01
C ARG A 637 8.86 20.70 40.32
N ASN A 638 8.02 21.06 41.28
CA ASN A 638 6.68 20.47 41.43
C ASN A 638 5.74 20.96 40.31
N MET A 639 4.72 20.18 39.99
CA MET A 639 3.78 20.48 38.90
C MET A 639 2.34 20.43 39.41
N ASN A 640 1.48 21.30 38.89
CA ASN A 640 0.07 21.29 39.25
C ASN A 640 -0.58 19.94 38.92
N SER A 641 -1.48 19.50 39.80
CA SER A 641 -2.37 18.38 39.53
C SER A 641 -3.36 18.73 38.42
N PHE A 642 -3.82 17.75 37.66
CA PHE A 642 -4.75 17.96 36.56
C PHE A 642 -5.59 16.72 36.28
N TRP A 643 -6.74 16.93 35.65
CA TRP A 643 -7.52 15.87 35.03
C TRP A 643 -7.06 15.66 33.59
N ARG A 644 -7.01 14.39 33.16
CA ARG A 644 -6.84 14.02 31.76
C ARG A 644 -7.84 12.96 31.37
N ALA A 645 -8.28 12.98 30.11
CA ALA A 645 -8.97 11.88 29.48
C ALA A 645 -8.03 11.30 28.42
N ARG A 646 -7.91 9.97 28.41
CA ARG A 646 -7.00 9.27 27.52
C ARG A 646 -7.63 7.98 27.01
N ASP A 647 -7.13 7.52 25.88
CA ASP A 647 -7.41 6.16 25.44
C ASP A 647 -6.62 5.14 26.28
N ASN A 648 -7.22 3.97 26.51
CA ASN A 648 -6.61 2.87 27.26
C ASN A 648 -5.91 1.89 26.30
N VAL A 649 -5.04 2.43 25.43
CA VAL A 649 -4.39 1.67 24.35
C VAL A 649 -5.46 1.20 23.36
N SER A 650 -6.28 2.12 22.87
CA SER A 650 -7.40 1.78 21.97
C SER A 650 -6.92 1.42 20.57
N TYR A 651 -7.59 0.47 19.92
CA TYR A 651 -7.30 0.05 18.56
C TYR A 651 -8.51 -0.58 17.88
N ILE A 652 -8.49 -0.56 16.56
CA ILE A 652 -9.37 -1.35 15.71
C ILE A 652 -8.47 -2.09 14.72
N GLY A 653 -8.68 -3.39 14.57
CA GLY A 653 -7.93 -4.21 13.66
C GLY A 653 -8.80 -5.12 12.83
N ALA A 654 -8.21 -5.64 11.76
CA ALA A 654 -8.75 -6.70 10.95
C ALA A 654 -7.62 -7.66 10.61
N HIS A 655 -7.87 -8.96 10.71
CA HIS A 655 -6.97 -9.98 10.18
C HIS A 655 -7.76 -10.97 9.33
N SER A 656 -7.05 -11.63 8.42
CA SER A 656 -7.59 -12.74 7.63
C SER A 656 -6.45 -13.54 7.02
N GLY A 657 -6.77 -14.60 6.29
CA GLY A 657 -5.79 -15.36 5.56
C GLY A 657 -6.39 -16.24 4.48
N ILE A 658 -5.49 -16.90 3.75
CA ILE A 658 -5.81 -17.90 2.73
C ILE A 658 -5.04 -19.17 3.05
N GLU A 659 -5.70 -20.31 2.91
CA GLU A 659 -5.02 -21.60 2.94
C GLU A 659 -4.24 -21.80 1.64
N LEU A 660 -3.02 -22.28 1.77
CA LEU A 660 -2.10 -22.65 0.69
C LEU A 660 -1.93 -24.19 0.68
N TYR A 661 -0.92 -24.69 -0.03
CA TYR A 661 -0.63 -26.12 -0.12
C TYR A 661 -0.06 -26.69 1.21
N GLN A 662 -0.33 -27.96 1.54
CA GLN A 662 0.24 -28.67 2.70
C GLN A 662 0.09 -27.93 4.06
N GLN A 663 -1.11 -27.45 4.38
CA GLN A 663 -1.44 -26.72 5.62
C GLN A 663 -0.71 -25.38 5.79
N TRP A 664 0.04 -24.91 4.79
CA TRP A 664 0.55 -23.55 4.80
C TRP A 664 -0.62 -22.56 4.71
N LYS A 665 -0.51 -21.43 5.39
CA LYS A 665 -1.49 -20.35 5.37
C LYS A 665 -0.76 -19.04 5.16
N PHE A 666 -1.23 -18.22 4.23
CA PHE A 666 -0.80 -16.83 4.14
C PHE A 666 -1.81 -15.98 4.89
N LEU A 667 -1.33 -15.20 5.86
CA LEU A 667 -2.15 -14.39 6.76
C LEU A 667 -1.76 -12.92 6.60
N TRP A 668 -2.70 -12.03 6.87
CA TRP A 668 -2.46 -10.60 6.96
C TRP A 668 -3.24 -10.03 8.12
N GLN A 669 -2.68 -9.01 8.77
CA GLN A 669 -3.28 -8.28 9.87
C GLN A 669 -3.03 -6.79 9.66
N LEU A 670 -4.05 -6.00 9.95
CA LEU A 670 -4.01 -4.55 9.98
C LEU A 670 -4.58 -4.12 11.33
N GLU A 671 -3.82 -3.38 12.11
CA GLU A 671 -4.30 -2.80 13.37
C GLU A 671 -3.97 -1.31 13.41
N LEU A 672 -4.99 -0.52 13.71
CA LEU A 672 -4.92 0.92 13.80
C LEU A 672 -5.01 1.33 15.27
N GLY A 673 -3.99 2.02 15.78
CA GLY A 673 -4.04 2.67 17.08
C GLY A 673 -4.91 3.91 17.05
N LEU A 674 -5.80 4.02 18.04
CA LEU A 674 -6.65 5.18 18.23
C LEU A 674 -6.18 5.93 19.48
N SER A 675 -5.42 7.00 19.28
CA SER A 675 -5.02 7.86 20.40
C SER A 675 -5.99 9.01 20.64
N LEU A 676 -6.42 9.17 21.90
CA LEU A 676 -7.07 10.36 22.42
C LEU A 676 -6.13 11.00 23.43
N ASN A 677 -5.55 12.15 23.09
CA ASN A 677 -4.73 12.92 24.03
C ASN A 677 -5.33 14.32 24.23
N TYR A 678 -6.14 14.46 25.27
CA TYR A 678 -6.64 15.77 25.70
C TYR A 678 -5.86 16.23 26.93
N THR A 679 -4.91 17.14 26.71
CA THR A 679 -4.35 18.00 27.76
C THR A 679 -4.75 19.43 27.45
N ASN A 680 -5.44 20.08 28.39
CA ASN A 680 -5.72 21.52 28.32
C ASN A 680 -4.37 22.28 28.23
N ARG A 681 -4.00 22.73 27.03
CA ARG A 681 -2.81 23.55 26.78
C ARG A 681 -3.28 24.95 26.42
N SER A 682 -2.83 25.92 27.19
CA SER A 682 -3.09 27.36 26.99
C SER A 682 -2.25 28.00 25.89
N ASP A 683 -1.70 27.22 24.94
CA ASP A 683 -0.84 27.70 23.86
C ASP A 683 -1.54 27.53 22.49
N PRO A 684 -2.00 28.64 21.87
CA PRO A 684 -2.72 28.62 20.59
C PRO A 684 -1.82 28.35 19.36
N SER A 685 -0.49 28.21 19.52
CA SER A 685 0.44 27.97 18.41
C SER A 685 0.61 26.48 18.04
N VAL A 686 0.05 25.57 18.83
CA VAL A 686 0.11 24.12 18.58
C VAL A 686 -1.26 23.69 18.03
N PRO A 687 -1.35 23.15 16.80
CA PRO A 687 -2.61 22.68 16.25
C PRO A 687 -3.32 21.77 17.25
N ASP A 688 -4.54 22.19 17.55
CA ASP A 688 -5.59 21.42 18.21
C ASP A 688 -5.72 20.05 17.52
N TRP A 689 -6.23 19.02 18.20
CA TRP A 689 -6.43 17.66 17.66
C TRP A 689 -5.19 16.92 17.08
N SER A 690 -4.09 16.71 17.83
CA SER A 690 -3.09 15.71 17.40
C SER A 690 -3.62 14.27 17.58
N HIS A 691 -4.44 13.78 16.66
CA HIS A 691 -4.71 12.35 16.54
C HIS A 691 -3.41 11.68 16.07
N SER A 692 -2.69 10.94 16.93
CA SER A 692 -1.72 9.98 16.40
C SER A 692 -2.48 8.70 16.06
N GLN A 693 -2.66 8.49 14.75
CA GLN A 693 -3.11 7.23 14.18
C GLN A 693 -1.85 6.46 13.84
N ASP A 694 -1.34 5.71 14.81
CA ASP A 694 -0.14 4.90 14.61
C ASP A 694 -0.57 3.49 14.21
N MET A 695 0.07 2.97 13.17
CA MET A 695 -0.11 1.58 12.79
C MET A 695 0.43 0.70 13.91
N ARG A 696 -0.36 -0.27 14.33
CA ARG A 696 0.00 -1.26 15.35
C ARG A 696 0.01 -2.61 14.67
N ASN A 697 0.83 -3.54 15.15
CA ASN A 697 0.78 -4.96 14.81
C ASN A 697 0.16 -5.27 13.43
N THR A 698 0.83 -4.81 12.37
CA THR A 698 0.32 -4.82 11.00
C THR A 698 1.36 -5.42 10.09
N GLY A 699 0.94 -6.35 9.25
CA GLY A 699 1.81 -6.98 8.29
C GLY A 699 1.22 -8.24 7.72
N VAL A 700 2.13 -9.11 7.26
CA VAL A 700 1.80 -10.38 6.64
C VAL A 700 2.54 -11.50 7.34
N ALA A 701 1.98 -12.69 7.29
CA ALA A 701 2.62 -13.90 7.79
C ALA A 701 2.40 -15.10 6.87
N LEU A 702 3.31 -16.06 6.98
CA LEU A 702 3.23 -17.37 6.41
C LEU A 702 3.30 -18.37 7.56
N ASN A 703 2.19 -19.06 7.83
CA ASN A 703 2.07 -20.02 8.91
C ASN A 703 2.01 -21.45 8.38
N ASN A 704 2.60 -22.39 9.11
CA ASN A 704 2.30 -23.81 9.00
C ASN A 704 2.27 -24.42 10.40
N PRO A 705 1.25 -25.19 10.78
CA PRO A 705 1.18 -25.79 12.12
C PRO A 705 2.40 -26.62 12.52
N ALA A 706 3.07 -27.27 11.57
CA ALA A 706 4.26 -28.08 11.81
C ALA A 706 5.57 -27.29 11.83
N TYR A 707 5.63 -26.14 11.13
CA TYR A 707 6.87 -25.37 10.95
C TYR A 707 6.86 -23.99 11.61
N GLY A 708 5.73 -23.51 12.12
CA GLY A 708 5.60 -22.22 12.80
C GLY A 708 5.11 -21.08 11.89
N THR A 709 5.24 -19.85 12.38
CA THR A 709 4.78 -18.61 11.71
C THR A 709 5.97 -17.73 11.39
N LEU A 710 6.20 -17.44 10.12
CA LEU A 710 7.14 -16.42 9.65
C LEU A 710 6.37 -15.14 9.30
N MET A 711 6.74 -14.00 9.84
CA MET A 711 6.02 -12.74 9.66
C MET A 711 6.93 -11.58 9.30
N TYR A 712 6.37 -10.61 8.57
CA TYR A 712 7.03 -9.37 8.21
C TYR A 712 6.08 -8.19 8.34
N GLY A 713 6.52 -7.11 8.99
CA GLY A 713 5.68 -5.92 9.14
C GLY A 713 6.10 -5.02 10.30
N ASN A 714 5.12 -4.37 10.91
CA ASN A 714 5.26 -3.54 12.09
C ASN A 714 4.63 -4.23 13.30
N TRP A 715 5.45 -4.72 14.23
CA TRP A 715 5.02 -5.67 15.26
C TRP A 715 5.61 -5.34 16.62
N ASP A 716 4.88 -5.63 17.70
CA ASP A 716 5.46 -5.60 19.04
C ASP A 716 6.60 -6.61 19.13
N THR A 717 7.69 -6.24 19.80
CA THR A 717 8.83 -7.14 19.91
C THR A 717 8.49 -8.34 20.81
N PRO A 718 9.04 -9.54 20.54
CA PRO A 718 8.85 -10.71 21.39
C PRO A 718 9.06 -10.45 22.89
N MET A 719 10.01 -9.58 23.24
CA MET A 719 10.25 -9.21 24.63
C MET A 719 9.13 -8.36 25.23
N LYS A 720 8.59 -7.38 24.50
CA LYS A 720 7.45 -6.57 24.96
C LYS A 720 6.21 -7.43 25.14
N GLU A 721 5.89 -8.23 24.13
CA GLU A 721 4.70 -9.07 24.08
C GLU A 721 4.69 -10.07 25.24
N SER A 722 5.78 -10.82 25.42
CA SER A 722 5.85 -11.95 26.35
C SER A 722 5.63 -11.57 27.83
N MET A 723 6.00 -10.36 28.26
CA MET A 723 5.82 -9.93 29.66
C MET A 723 4.42 -9.38 29.96
N THR A 724 3.65 -9.04 28.93
CA THR A 724 2.35 -8.38 29.07
C THR A 724 1.32 -9.25 29.78
N SER A 725 1.35 -10.57 29.57
CA SER A 725 0.42 -11.54 30.18
C SER A 725 0.64 -11.77 31.69
N LEU A 726 1.80 -11.35 32.20
CA LEU A 726 2.16 -11.43 33.61
C LEU A 726 1.81 -10.15 34.37
N ASP A 727 1.49 -9.05 33.69
CA ASP A 727 1.02 -7.82 34.33
C ASP A 727 -0.50 -7.89 34.59
N PRO A 728 -0.97 -7.76 35.85
CA PRO A 728 -2.41 -7.71 36.15
C PRO A 728 -3.17 -6.62 35.39
N PHE A 729 -2.50 -5.54 34.98
CA PHE A 729 -3.09 -4.43 34.21
C PHE A 729 -2.81 -4.53 32.70
N GLN A 730 -2.18 -5.62 32.24
CA GLN A 730 -1.91 -5.95 30.83
C GLN A 730 -1.17 -4.85 30.05
N GLY A 731 -0.39 -4.00 30.72
CA GLY A 731 0.30 -2.91 30.05
C GLY A 731 -0.60 -1.83 29.44
N ARG A 732 -1.91 -1.80 29.73
CA ARG A 732 -2.87 -0.90 29.07
C ARG A 732 -3.03 0.45 29.77
N THR A 733 -2.75 0.50 31.07
CA THR A 733 -3.11 1.64 31.92
C THR A 733 -1.89 2.33 32.55
N SER A 734 -2.10 3.44 33.26
CA SER A 734 -1.07 4.09 34.11
C SER A 734 -0.49 3.17 35.21
N ALA A 735 -1.11 2.03 35.49
CA ALA A 735 -0.63 1.02 36.44
C ALA A 735 0.29 -0.03 35.80
N ALA A 736 0.57 0.07 34.50
CA ALA A 736 1.39 -0.88 33.74
C ALA A 736 2.76 -1.15 34.37
N HIS A 737 3.26 -2.37 34.19
CA HIS A 737 4.61 -2.76 34.61
C HIS A 737 5.72 -1.93 33.93
N TYR A 738 5.46 -1.41 32.73
CA TYR A 738 6.37 -0.59 31.91
C TYR A 738 6.93 0.64 32.62
N ASN A 739 6.23 1.15 33.64
CA ASN A 739 6.69 2.30 34.43
C ASN A 739 8.03 2.03 35.12
N LEU A 740 8.33 0.76 35.45
CA LEU A 740 9.59 0.33 36.04
C LEU A 740 10.32 -0.69 35.17
N ILE A 741 9.64 -1.72 34.68
CA ILE A 741 10.26 -2.81 33.91
C ILE A 741 10.53 -2.32 32.48
N GLY A 742 11.78 -2.42 32.03
CA GLY A 742 12.22 -1.96 30.72
C GLY A 742 12.43 -0.45 30.58
N SER A 743 12.38 0.29 31.70
CA SER A 743 12.63 1.74 31.75
C SER A 743 13.98 2.04 32.41
N PRO A 744 14.83 2.93 31.86
CA PRO A 744 16.13 3.22 32.47
C PRO A 744 16.07 4.27 33.60
N GLY A 745 14.91 4.92 33.82
CA GLY A 745 14.75 5.94 34.88
C GLY A 745 15.13 7.37 34.51
N PHE A 746 15.26 7.67 33.20
CA PHE A 746 15.73 8.96 32.66
C PHE A 746 14.67 9.73 31.83
N VAL A 747 13.39 9.77 32.26
CA VAL A 747 12.30 10.37 31.46
C VAL A 747 12.21 9.75 30.06
N THR A 748 11.76 8.51 30.00
CA THR A 748 11.50 7.81 28.73
C THR A 748 9.99 7.62 28.55
N SER A 749 9.42 8.06 27.43
CA SER A 749 8.05 7.71 27.03
C SER A 749 8.08 6.39 26.24
N ILE A 750 7.09 5.52 26.48
CA ILE A 750 7.05 4.17 25.90
C ILE A 750 5.96 4.06 24.81
N THR A 751 5.16 5.10 24.60
CA THR A 751 3.97 5.03 23.73
C THR A 751 4.21 5.16 22.23
N LYS A 752 5.40 5.52 21.74
CA LYS A 752 5.59 5.96 20.34
C LYS A 752 6.80 5.37 19.61
N ASN A 753 7.31 4.22 20.04
CA ASN A 753 8.57 3.73 19.49
C ASN A 753 8.32 2.82 18.30
N SER A 754 8.55 3.32 17.08
CA SER A 754 8.48 2.60 15.79
C SER A 754 9.84 2.61 15.05
N GLY A 755 10.94 2.67 15.79
CA GLY A 755 12.27 2.99 15.26
C GLY A 755 13.13 3.77 16.25
N PRO A 756 14.39 4.15 15.91
CA PRO A 756 14.99 5.36 16.44
C PRO A 756 14.21 6.58 15.91
N VAL A 757 13.76 7.43 16.80
CA VAL A 757 12.92 8.61 16.52
C VAL A 757 13.76 9.91 16.48
N GLY A 758 15.07 9.81 16.80
CA GLY A 758 16.04 10.91 16.74
C GLY A 758 17.45 10.52 16.26
N THR A 759 18.27 11.53 15.98
CA THR A 759 19.72 11.42 15.78
C THR A 759 20.42 11.56 17.15
N ALA A 760 21.61 11.01 17.38
CA ALA A 760 22.33 11.12 18.65
C ALA A 760 22.68 12.58 18.98
N SER A 761 22.58 13.48 17.99
CA SER A 761 22.66 14.94 18.16
C SER A 761 21.39 15.57 18.78
N SER A 762 20.22 14.97 18.63
CA SER A 762 18.95 15.43 19.20
C SER A 762 18.57 14.58 20.44
N SER A 763 18.35 15.22 21.59
CA SER A 763 18.02 14.52 22.85
C SER A 763 16.66 13.82 22.75
N ASN A 764 16.63 12.53 22.40
CA ASN A 764 15.42 11.73 22.39
C ASN A 764 15.54 10.50 23.30
N ASN A 765 15.05 10.63 24.53
CA ASN A 765 15.10 9.56 25.53
C ASN A 765 14.12 8.41 25.24
N ASP A 766 13.16 8.58 24.32
CA ASP A 766 12.14 7.58 24.03
C ASP A 766 12.76 6.31 23.40
N ASP A 767 13.83 6.46 22.63
CA ASP A 767 14.51 5.36 21.93
C ASP A 767 15.23 4.37 22.86
N ALA A 768 15.49 4.77 24.11
CA ALA A 768 16.15 3.97 25.12
C ALA A 768 15.23 2.90 25.75
N ALA A 769 13.91 3.03 25.63
CA ALA A 769 12.99 2.07 26.26
C ALA A 769 12.93 0.74 25.48
N PHE A 770 13.00 -0.37 26.22
CA PHE A 770 12.99 -1.73 25.67
C PHE A 770 11.58 -2.28 25.39
N ASN A 771 10.53 -1.55 25.77
CA ASN A 771 9.14 -1.91 25.51
C ASN A 771 8.70 -1.29 24.17
N ARG A 772 9.08 -1.88 23.03
CA ARG A 772 8.90 -1.23 21.73
C ARG A 772 8.09 -2.03 20.71
N ARG A 773 7.57 -1.29 19.71
CA ARG A 773 7.03 -1.83 18.47
C ARG A 773 8.07 -1.58 17.37
N GLN A 774 8.20 -2.48 16.41
CA GLN A 774 9.24 -2.37 15.40
C GLN A 774 8.70 -2.51 13.99
N ALA A 775 8.90 -1.45 13.19
CA ALA A 775 8.62 -1.45 11.76
C ALA A 775 9.72 -2.16 10.97
N GLY A 776 9.33 -2.89 9.91
CA GLY A 776 10.28 -3.66 9.10
C GLY A 776 10.93 -4.78 9.90
N MET A 777 10.16 -5.44 10.76
CA MET A 777 10.60 -6.58 11.57
C MET A 777 10.30 -7.88 10.83
N PHE A 778 11.32 -8.71 10.66
CA PHE A 778 11.16 -10.13 10.37
C PHE A 778 11.03 -10.87 11.69
N ALA A 779 9.96 -11.63 11.88
CA ALA A 779 9.77 -12.44 13.07
C ALA A 779 9.43 -13.89 12.72
N TYR A 780 9.83 -14.81 13.58
CA TYR A 780 9.54 -16.22 13.46
C TYR A 780 9.11 -16.79 14.81
N TRP A 781 7.96 -17.45 14.82
CA TRP A 781 7.40 -18.11 15.99
C TRP A 781 7.36 -19.61 15.75
N THR A 782 7.96 -20.38 16.65
CA THR A 782 7.90 -21.85 16.56
C THR A 782 6.49 -22.35 16.86
N PRO A 783 6.14 -23.56 16.40
CA PRO A 783 5.01 -24.29 16.97
C PRO A 783 5.15 -24.42 18.48
N LYS A 784 4.01 -24.50 19.19
CA LYS A 784 4.00 -24.84 20.61
C LYS A 784 4.24 -26.35 20.78
N TRP A 785 5.29 -26.74 21.49
CA TRP A 785 5.61 -28.14 21.79
C TRP A 785 5.55 -28.37 23.29
N ASN A 786 4.56 -29.13 23.78
CA ASN A 786 4.33 -29.38 25.21
C ASN A 786 4.32 -28.09 26.06
N GLY A 787 3.67 -27.04 25.54
CA GLY A 787 3.60 -25.73 26.17
C GLY A 787 4.82 -24.84 25.98
N LEU A 788 5.90 -25.32 25.35
CA LEU A 788 7.10 -24.54 25.04
C LEU A 788 6.96 -23.81 23.70
N GLN A 789 7.30 -22.53 23.64
CA GLN A 789 7.33 -21.73 22.41
C GLN A 789 8.54 -20.79 22.40
N ALA A 790 9.21 -20.70 21.25
CA ALA A 790 10.21 -19.68 20.99
C ALA A 790 9.69 -18.67 19.97
N LYS A 791 9.88 -17.38 20.25
CA LYS A 791 9.63 -16.28 19.31
C LYS A 791 10.96 -15.56 19.08
N LEU A 792 11.31 -15.33 17.82
CA LEU A 792 12.55 -14.65 17.40
C LEU A 792 12.19 -13.50 16.47
N ALA A 793 12.90 -12.39 16.58
CA ALA A 793 12.70 -11.21 15.75
C ALA A 793 14.01 -10.51 15.42
N PHE A 794 14.06 -9.95 14.22
CA PHE A 794 15.17 -9.16 13.69
C PHE A 794 14.63 -7.96 12.91
N SER A 795 15.28 -6.81 13.05
CA SER A 795 14.98 -5.63 12.23
C SER A 795 16.27 -4.88 11.86
N ASP A 796 16.41 -4.58 10.58
CA ASP A 796 17.46 -3.76 9.97
C ASP A 796 16.89 -2.55 9.24
N ASN A 797 15.93 -1.86 9.87
CA ASN A 797 15.21 -0.70 9.32
C ASN A 797 16.11 0.41 8.72
N SER A 798 17.42 0.27 8.90
CA SER A 798 18.51 1.03 8.31
C SER A 798 18.60 2.44 8.82
N MET A 799 18.06 2.64 10.02
CA MET A 799 18.21 3.86 10.78
C MET A 799 19.58 3.84 11.45
N LYS A 800 20.22 5.00 11.49
CA LYS A 800 21.48 5.23 12.20
C LYS A 800 21.19 6.15 13.37
N ALA A 801 21.77 5.85 14.53
CA ALA A 801 21.72 6.76 15.65
C ALA A 801 22.34 8.12 15.27
N ALA A 802 23.46 8.17 14.55
CA ALA A 802 24.02 9.43 14.03
C ALA A 802 24.65 9.23 12.65
N ALA A 803 24.93 10.33 11.93
CA ALA A 803 25.48 10.28 10.56
C ALA A 803 26.81 9.50 10.48
N ASP A 804 27.58 9.53 11.56
CA ASP A 804 28.91 8.94 11.75
C ASP A 804 28.91 7.57 12.48
N VAL A 805 27.72 7.07 12.85
CA VAL A 805 27.53 5.75 13.48
C VAL A 805 27.08 4.73 12.43
N ASN A 806 27.46 3.46 12.63
CA ASN A 806 27.03 2.36 11.78
C ASN A 806 25.51 2.15 11.84
N THR A 807 24.96 1.46 10.84
CA THR A 807 23.53 1.13 10.79
C THR A 807 23.09 0.37 12.04
N GLY A 808 21.94 0.76 12.59
CA GLY A 808 21.33 0.15 13.76
C GLY A 808 20.65 -1.18 13.43
N TYR A 809 20.79 -2.14 14.34
CA TYR A 809 20.12 -3.44 14.28
C TYR A 809 19.40 -3.73 15.60
N MET A 810 18.30 -4.47 15.52
CA MET A 810 17.60 -4.98 16.69
C MET A 810 17.39 -6.47 16.56
N TYR A 811 17.71 -7.19 17.64
CA TYR A 811 17.42 -8.59 17.84
C TYR A 811 16.54 -8.72 19.09
N SER A 812 15.45 -9.46 19.01
CA SER A 812 14.57 -9.70 20.15
C SER A 812 14.11 -11.16 20.13
N GLY A 813 14.02 -11.77 21.29
CA GLY A 813 13.60 -13.16 21.39
C GLY A 813 12.96 -13.47 22.74
N SER A 814 12.07 -14.44 22.75
CA SER A 814 11.47 -14.97 23.96
C SER A 814 11.32 -16.49 23.89
N LEU A 815 11.43 -17.12 25.04
CA LEU A 815 11.13 -18.53 25.28
C LEU A 815 10.09 -18.58 26.40
N SER A 816 8.89 -19.09 26.09
CA SER A 816 7.81 -19.27 27.05
C SER A 816 7.50 -20.74 27.22
N TRP A 817 7.17 -21.14 28.45
CA TRP A 817 6.73 -22.48 28.81
C TRP A 817 5.49 -22.41 29.69
N GLU A 818 4.41 -23.05 29.26
CA GLU A 818 3.13 -23.10 29.96
C GLU A 818 2.73 -24.55 30.25
N TYR A 819 2.61 -24.90 31.53
CA TYR A 819 2.19 -26.25 31.93
C TYR A 819 1.48 -26.25 33.28
N GLY A 820 0.27 -26.83 33.35
CA GLY A 820 -0.44 -27.05 34.62
C GLY A 820 -0.70 -25.79 35.45
N GLY A 821 -0.92 -24.64 34.80
CA GLY A 821 -1.13 -23.34 35.46
C GLY A 821 0.16 -22.57 35.79
N LEU A 822 1.34 -23.15 35.56
CA LEU A 822 2.63 -22.45 35.60
C LEU A 822 2.91 -21.81 34.23
N THR A 823 3.30 -20.55 34.24
CA THR A 823 3.87 -19.83 33.09
C THR A 823 5.29 -19.40 33.44
N ALA A 824 6.28 -19.81 32.66
CA ALA A 824 7.67 -19.38 32.79
C ALA A 824 8.15 -18.74 31.49
N ILE A 825 8.80 -17.58 31.56
CA ILE A 825 9.20 -16.79 30.40
C ILE A 825 10.62 -16.27 30.62
N VAL A 826 11.46 -16.43 29.60
CA VAL A 826 12.74 -15.71 29.48
C VAL A 826 12.72 -14.94 28.18
N ALA A 827 13.00 -13.64 28.21
CA ALA A 827 13.05 -12.83 27.01
C ALA A 827 14.29 -11.94 27.01
N ALA A 828 14.89 -11.75 25.84
CA ALA A 828 16.08 -10.94 25.65
C ALA A 828 15.91 -10.04 24.42
N GLU A 829 16.47 -8.85 24.50
CA GLU A 829 16.50 -7.92 23.38
C GLU A 829 17.84 -7.19 23.37
N GLN A 830 18.46 -7.11 22.19
CA GLN A 830 19.70 -6.41 21.96
C GLN A 830 19.52 -5.38 20.85
N HIS A 831 19.95 -4.16 21.13
CA HIS A 831 20.01 -3.06 20.18
C HIS A 831 21.48 -2.77 19.91
N ILE A 832 21.90 -2.81 18.64
CA ILE A 832 23.28 -2.52 18.24
C ILE A 832 23.27 -1.27 17.39
N ASN A 833 24.03 -0.23 17.77
CA ASN A 833 24.09 1.07 17.08
C ASN A 833 22.72 1.75 16.87
N TYR A 834 21.73 1.32 17.64
CA TYR A 834 20.34 1.73 17.51
C TYR A 834 20.06 3.02 18.28
N PHE A 835 20.64 3.10 19.47
CA PHE A 835 20.58 4.18 20.44
C PHE A 835 21.91 4.16 21.21
N GLY A 836 22.38 5.31 21.69
CA GLY A 836 23.64 5.41 22.42
C GLY A 836 23.43 5.94 23.83
N ILE A 837 24.14 5.39 24.82
CA ILE A 837 24.08 5.85 26.22
C ILE A 837 24.39 7.35 26.38
N ALA A 838 25.19 7.96 25.48
CA ALA A 838 25.45 9.41 25.45
C ALA A 838 24.20 10.25 25.09
N SER A 839 23.12 9.59 24.65
CA SER A 839 21.81 10.21 24.41
C SER A 839 20.86 10.06 25.61
N LEU A 840 21.15 9.18 26.58
CA LEU A 840 20.38 9.05 27.83
C LEU A 840 20.63 10.27 28.72
N GLY A 841 19.65 11.17 28.77
CA GLY A 841 19.68 12.24 29.76
C GLY A 841 20.47 13.50 29.37
N ARG A 842 20.69 13.78 28.07
CA ARG A 842 21.24 15.10 27.63
C ARG A 842 20.49 16.31 28.18
N ASN A 843 19.19 16.17 28.46
CA ASN A 843 18.36 17.19 29.10
C ASN A 843 18.30 17.09 30.65
N ALA A 844 18.75 15.98 31.23
CA ALA A 844 18.88 15.74 32.66
C ALA A 844 20.32 16.11 33.08
N ARG A 845 20.55 17.41 33.33
CA ARG A 845 21.84 18.14 33.44
C ARG A 845 22.91 17.63 34.44
N GLY A 846 23.07 16.33 34.67
CA GLY A 846 24.02 15.73 35.62
C GLY A 846 25.25 15.11 34.95
N VAL A 847 25.09 14.42 33.82
CA VAL A 847 26.22 13.82 33.07
C VAL A 847 26.11 14.14 31.58
N GLY A 848 27.20 14.65 31.00
CA GLY A 848 27.43 14.79 29.56
C GLY A 848 26.68 15.93 28.84
N SER A 849 27.33 17.08 28.66
CA SER A 849 26.89 18.05 27.64
C SER A 849 28.10 18.72 26.98
N ASN A 850 28.78 18.01 26.07
CA ASN A 850 29.57 18.57 24.95
C ASN A 850 30.34 17.51 24.13
N THR A 851 30.39 16.24 24.54
CA THR A 851 31.02 15.17 23.78
C THR A 851 30.16 14.80 22.56
N ALA A 852 30.68 15.10 21.37
CA ALA A 852 30.10 14.60 20.14
C ALA A 852 30.45 13.11 20.02
N VAL A 853 29.46 12.29 19.68
CA VAL A 853 29.72 10.95 19.14
C VAL A 853 30.68 11.13 17.95
N THR A 854 31.78 10.39 17.94
CA THR A 854 32.80 10.47 16.88
C THR A 854 32.69 9.27 15.93
N ALA A 855 33.16 9.44 14.70
CA ALA A 855 33.29 8.35 13.73
C ALA A 855 34.03 7.15 14.35
N GLY A 856 33.40 5.98 14.33
CA GLY A 856 33.92 4.75 14.96
C GLY A 856 33.29 4.39 16.31
N THR A 857 32.41 5.23 16.85
CA THR A 857 31.61 4.89 18.04
C THR A 857 30.59 3.80 17.72
N SER A 858 30.49 2.80 18.59
CA SER A 858 29.47 1.74 18.51
C SER A 858 28.76 1.59 19.85
N SER A 859 27.45 1.36 19.82
CA SER A 859 26.65 1.12 21.02
C SER A 859 26.04 -0.27 21.01
N SER A 860 25.86 -0.83 22.21
CA SER A 860 25.14 -2.08 22.42
C SER A 860 24.29 -1.97 23.67
N ASP A 861 22.98 -1.94 23.50
CA ASP A 861 22.03 -1.94 24.60
C ASP A 861 21.41 -3.33 24.70
N PHE A 862 21.24 -3.83 25.91
CA PHE A 862 20.74 -5.16 26.16
C PHE A 862 19.73 -5.16 27.30
N SER A 863 18.65 -5.92 27.15
CA SER A 863 17.70 -6.21 28.21
C SER A 863 17.43 -7.70 28.27
N LEU A 864 17.44 -8.24 29.48
CA LEU A 864 17.08 -9.62 29.80
C LEU A 864 15.98 -9.61 30.85
N ARG A 865 14.93 -10.38 30.61
CA ARG A 865 13.73 -10.42 31.46
C ARG A 865 13.35 -11.84 31.81
N TYR A 866 12.89 -12.00 33.04
CA TYR A 866 12.40 -13.24 33.60
C TYR A 866 10.96 -13.03 34.07
N GLY A 867 10.09 -13.93 33.67
CA GLY A 867 8.69 -13.94 34.02
C GLY A 867 8.30 -15.28 34.63
N LEU A 868 7.61 -15.24 35.77
CA LEU A 868 6.99 -16.42 36.37
C LEU A 868 5.55 -16.08 36.73
N GLY A 869 4.62 -16.99 36.48
CA GLY A 869 3.22 -16.86 36.85
C GLY A 869 2.64 -18.19 37.27
N TYR A 870 1.76 -18.20 38.27
CA TYR A 870 1.04 -19.41 38.65
C TYR A 870 -0.43 -19.10 38.94
N ASP A 871 -1.32 -19.92 38.36
CA ASP A 871 -2.77 -19.83 38.54
C ASP A 871 -3.24 -20.77 39.67
N PHE A 872 -3.56 -20.20 40.83
CA PHE A 872 -4.23 -20.85 41.96
C PHE A 872 -5.76 -20.77 41.79
N GLY A 873 -6.27 -21.33 40.70
CA GLY A 873 -7.70 -21.32 40.37
C GLY A 873 -8.23 -19.92 40.04
N ALA A 874 -8.78 -19.22 41.04
CA ALA A 874 -9.29 -17.85 40.87
C ALA A 874 -8.23 -16.77 41.09
N THR A 875 -7.06 -17.13 41.62
CA THR A 875 -5.97 -16.20 41.93
C THR A 875 -4.78 -16.45 41.02
N LYS A 876 -4.28 -15.43 40.34
CA LYS A 876 -2.99 -15.48 39.64
C LYS A 876 -1.96 -14.67 40.39
N VAL A 877 -0.80 -15.26 40.64
CA VAL A 877 0.38 -14.56 41.16
C VAL A 877 1.44 -14.55 40.07
N SER A 878 2.08 -13.40 39.85
CA SER A 878 3.13 -13.26 38.84
C SER A 878 4.32 -12.46 39.35
N LEU A 879 5.50 -12.79 38.85
CA LEU A 879 6.75 -12.09 39.11
C LEU A 879 7.40 -11.75 37.77
N ILE A 880 7.78 -10.49 37.60
CA ILE A 880 8.58 -10.02 36.47
C ILE A 880 9.87 -9.45 37.05
N ALA A 881 11.02 -9.82 36.51
CA ALA A 881 12.31 -9.23 36.83
C ALA A 881 13.04 -8.87 35.54
N ASP A 882 13.75 -7.73 35.53
CA ASP A 882 14.58 -7.32 34.41
C ASP A 882 15.98 -6.91 34.83
N ASP A 883 16.89 -7.11 33.90
CA ASP A 883 18.26 -6.62 33.91
C ASP A 883 18.46 -5.89 32.60
N LEU A 884 18.73 -4.59 32.68
CA LEU A 884 18.94 -3.74 31.53
C LEU A 884 20.34 -3.16 31.60
N SER A 885 20.99 -3.05 30.46
CA SER A 885 22.32 -2.45 30.32
C SER A 885 22.42 -1.66 29.03
N TYR A 886 23.04 -0.48 29.11
CA TYR A 886 23.41 0.35 27.98
C TYR A 886 24.92 0.46 27.96
N SER A 887 25.53 0.37 26.78
CA SER A 887 26.98 0.46 26.63
C SER A 887 27.38 1.18 25.35
N GLU A 888 28.44 1.97 25.43
CA GLU A 888 29.11 2.61 24.30
C GLU A 888 30.61 2.30 24.28
N TYR A 889 31.13 2.04 23.08
CA TYR A 889 32.52 1.69 22.80
C TYR A 889 33.10 2.62 21.74
N GLY A 890 34.40 2.91 21.84
CA GLY A 890 35.11 3.72 20.84
C GLY A 890 34.78 5.21 20.89
N VAL A 891 34.10 5.69 21.93
CA VAL A 891 33.82 7.12 22.14
C VAL A 891 35.13 7.85 22.45
N ILE A 892 35.45 8.86 21.65
CA ILE A 892 36.57 9.76 21.92
C ILE A 892 36.04 10.96 22.71
N ASN A 893 36.35 11.03 24.01
CA ASN A 893 36.04 12.21 24.80
C ASN A 893 37.02 13.35 24.41
N THR A 894 36.55 14.32 23.64
CA THR A 894 37.32 15.50 23.22
C THR A 894 37.27 16.65 24.23
N SER A 895 36.55 16.48 25.34
CA SER A 895 36.41 17.49 26.39
C SER A 895 37.40 17.29 27.53
N THR A 896 38.07 18.37 27.93
CA THR A 896 38.94 18.40 29.12
C THR A 896 38.19 18.77 30.41
N THR A 897 36.91 19.11 30.32
CA THR A 897 36.11 19.63 31.44
C THR A 897 34.82 18.85 31.71
N SER A 898 34.47 17.88 30.86
CA SER A 898 33.26 17.07 31.00
C SER A 898 33.53 15.58 30.85
N THR A 899 32.88 14.79 31.71
CA THR A 899 32.87 13.32 31.67
C THR A 899 31.58 12.81 31.00
N ASP A 900 31.68 11.72 30.26
CA ASP A 900 30.52 11.07 29.61
C ASP A 900 30.25 9.68 30.20
N LEU A 901 29.04 9.15 30.07
CA LEU A 901 28.67 7.82 30.56
C LEU A 901 29.11 6.76 29.54
N SER A 902 29.82 5.70 29.93
CA SER A 902 30.16 4.58 29.03
C SER A 902 29.25 3.37 29.20
N ASN A 903 28.90 3.05 30.45
CA ASN A 903 28.02 1.93 30.76
C ASN A 903 27.05 2.32 31.85
N TYR A 904 25.83 1.81 31.75
CA TYR A 904 24.81 1.89 32.79
C TYR A 904 24.05 0.58 32.83
N ARG A 905 23.98 -0.06 34.00
CA ARG A 905 23.23 -1.29 34.22
C ARG A 905 22.29 -1.12 35.39
N ARG A 906 21.07 -1.67 35.29
CA ARG A 906 20.06 -1.56 36.34
C ARG A 906 19.19 -2.82 36.38
N ARG A 907 18.70 -3.13 37.59
CA ARG A 907 17.76 -4.21 37.83
C ARG A 907 16.43 -3.70 38.38
N ALA A 908 15.33 -4.31 37.98
CA ALA A 908 14.02 -4.10 38.59
C ALA A 908 13.26 -5.41 38.74
N TYR A 909 12.27 -5.39 39.62
CA TYR A 909 11.35 -6.50 39.79
C TYR A 909 9.95 -5.99 40.15
N MET A 910 8.94 -6.80 39.83
CA MET A 910 7.54 -6.50 40.08
C MET A 910 6.76 -7.78 40.39
N LEU A 911 5.99 -7.74 41.47
CA LEU A 911 5.01 -8.74 41.85
C LEU A 911 3.62 -8.28 41.40
N GLY A 912 2.89 -9.16 40.72
CA GLY A 912 1.51 -8.99 40.30
C GLY A 912 0.58 -9.98 41.01
N LEU A 913 -0.62 -9.52 41.30
CA LEU A 913 -1.71 -10.32 41.86
C LEU A 913 -2.99 -9.99 41.12
N SER A 914 -3.73 -11.01 40.69
CA SER A 914 -5.12 -10.87 40.28
C SER A 914 -5.99 -11.92 40.96
N HIS A 915 -7.20 -11.54 41.34
CA HIS A 915 -8.14 -12.44 41.99
C HIS A 915 -9.56 -12.23 41.46
N LYS A 916 -10.18 -13.30 40.97
CA LYS A 916 -11.52 -13.27 40.35
C LYS A 916 -12.61 -13.64 41.35
N ILE A 917 -13.62 -12.77 41.50
CA ILE A 917 -14.80 -12.97 42.34
C ILE A 917 -16.06 -12.74 41.48
N GLY A 918 -16.62 -13.81 40.92
CA GLY A 918 -17.76 -13.71 39.99
C GLY A 918 -17.41 -12.85 38.76
N ALA A 919 -18.13 -11.74 38.57
CA ALA A 919 -17.88 -10.76 37.51
C ALA A 919 -16.76 -9.75 37.85
N TRP A 920 -16.32 -9.69 39.11
CA TRP A 920 -15.24 -8.82 39.56
C TRP A 920 -13.88 -9.50 39.41
N THR A 921 -12.86 -8.70 39.12
CA THR A 921 -11.45 -9.08 39.18
C THR A 921 -10.71 -7.99 39.94
N LEU A 922 -10.12 -8.34 41.08
CA LEU A 922 -9.26 -7.44 41.86
C LEU A 922 -7.84 -7.54 41.31
N LEU A 923 -7.16 -6.41 41.18
CA LEU A 923 -5.84 -6.30 40.56
C LEU A 923 -4.90 -5.54 41.50
N ALA A 924 -3.68 -6.03 41.66
CA ALA A 924 -2.64 -5.31 42.37
C ALA A 924 -1.27 -5.58 41.78
N ASN A 925 -0.38 -4.59 41.78
CA ASN A 925 1.04 -4.80 41.54
C ASN A 925 1.89 -3.95 42.48
N ALA A 926 3.08 -4.46 42.78
CA ALA A 926 4.10 -3.75 43.53
C ALA A 926 5.47 -4.05 42.93
N GLY A 927 6.24 -3.01 42.64
CA GLY A 927 7.55 -3.18 42.00
C GLY A 927 8.59 -2.21 42.51
N ARG A 928 9.86 -2.58 42.31
CA ARG A 928 11.00 -1.78 42.72
C ARG A 928 12.09 -1.79 41.65
N ALA A 929 12.54 -0.59 41.33
CA ALA A 929 13.73 -0.29 40.57
C ALA A 929 14.90 -0.06 41.54
N LEU A 930 15.96 -0.86 41.41
CA LEU A 930 17.15 -0.72 42.24
C LEU A 930 18.12 0.32 41.66
N PRO A 931 18.94 0.99 42.49
CA PRO A 931 20.14 1.65 42.02
C PRO A 931 20.99 0.70 41.17
N GLY A 932 21.65 1.25 40.16
CA GLY A 932 22.38 0.50 39.16
C GLY A 932 23.89 0.52 39.35
N GLU A 933 24.61 0.11 38.33
CA GLU A 933 26.05 0.28 38.20
C GLU A 933 26.34 1.18 37.00
N CYS A 934 27.38 2.01 37.09
CA CYS A 934 27.78 2.85 35.97
C CYS A 934 29.28 3.10 35.90
N SER A 935 29.76 3.36 34.68
CA SER A 935 31.14 3.74 34.40
C SER A 935 31.17 4.96 33.50
N MET A 936 32.22 5.77 33.61
CA MET A 936 32.36 7.05 32.89
C MET A 936 33.58 7.02 31.98
N ILE A 937 33.52 7.76 30.88
CA ILE A 937 34.63 8.11 29.99
C ILE A 937 35.16 9.46 30.46
N SER A 938 36.26 9.43 31.20
CA SER A 938 36.72 10.55 32.01
C SER A 938 37.78 11.42 31.33
N GLY A 939 37.59 12.75 31.39
CA GLY A 939 38.68 13.73 31.34
C GLY A 939 39.23 14.18 32.72
N ASN A 940 38.47 13.98 33.82
CA ASN A 940 38.72 14.57 35.16
C ASN A 940 38.62 13.61 36.38
N ASN A 941 38.75 12.30 36.21
CA ASN A 941 38.73 11.26 37.26
C ASN A 941 37.47 11.24 38.16
N VAL A 942 36.32 11.68 37.67
CA VAL A 942 35.04 11.64 38.41
C VAL A 942 34.54 10.20 38.51
N LYS A 943 34.20 9.74 39.73
CA LYS A 943 33.56 8.45 39.97
C LYS A 943 32.04 8.55 39.72
N CYS A 944 31.50 7.58 38.99
CA CYS A 944 30.07 7.49 38.73
C CYS A 944 29.31 7.00 39.97
N SER A 945 28.14 7.60 40.26
CA SER A 945 27.18 7.07 41.26
C SER A 945 25.77 6.98 40.69
N THR A 946 25.09 5.88 40.98
CA THR A 946 23.66 5.67 40.70
C THR A 946 22.80 5.84 41.95
N ASP A 947 23.38 6.33 43.05
CA ASP A 947 22.67 6.50 44.32
C ASP A 947 21.48 7.44 44.13
N GLY A 948 20.28 6.97 44.47
CA GLY A 948 19.06 7.74 44.27
C GLY A 948 18.41 7.60 42.88
N MET A 949 18.91 6.73 41.99
CA MET A 949 18.30 6.40 40.68
C MET A 949 17.22 5.29 40.72
N GLY A 950 16.90 4.78 41.91
CA GLY A 950 15.83 3.79 42.12
C GLY A 950 14.42 4.39 42.15
N ALA A 951 13.41 3.52 42.14
CA ALA A 951 12.00 3.91 42.29
C ALA A 951 11.15 2.75 42.81
N SER A 952 9.94 3.04 43.28
CA SER A 952 8.96 2.03 43.67
C SER A 952 7.59 2.36 43.09
N GLN A 953 6.86 1.32 42.68
CA GLN A 953 5.48 1.41 42.22
C GLN A 953 4.58 0.57 43.12
N GLN A 954 3.39 1.10 43.38
CA GLN A 954 2.27 0.34 43.92
C GLN A 954 1.02 0.70 43.12
N ALA A 955 0.30 -0.29 42.63
CA ALA A 955 -0.97 -0.09 41.95
C ALA A 955 -2.02 -1.06 42.46
N TYR A 956 -3.25 -0.57 42.55
CA TYR A 956 -4.43 -1.31 42.94
C TYR A 956 -5.55 -0.98 41.97
N GLY A 957 -6.40 -1.94 41.67
CA GLY A 957 -7.51 -1.73 40.78
C GLY A 957 -8.53 -2.85 40.83
N PHE A 958 -9.57 -2.65 40.05
CA PHE A 958 -10.58 -3.66 39.82
C PHE A 958 -11.02 -3.62 38.36
N SER A 959 -11.53 -4.73 37.88
CA SER A 959 -12.31 -4.81 36.65
C SER A 959 -13.63 -5.53 36.93
N TYR A 960 -14.71 -5.02 36.37
CA TYR A 960 -16.04 -5.60 36.42
C TYR A 960 -16.49 -5.95 35.00
N ALA A 961 -16.77 -7.22 34.75
CA ALA A 961 -17.31 -7.70 33.48
C ALA A 961 -18.81 -7.38 33.40
N TRP A 962 -19.13 -6.20 32.85
CA TRP A 962 -20.51 -5.75 32.64
C TRP A 962 -21.23 -6.58 31.57
N SER A 963 -20.51 -6.95 30.51
CA SER A 963 -20.96 -7.88 29.48
C SER A 963 -19.77 -8.70 28.96
N ARG A 964 -19.98 -9.53 27.93
CA ARG A 964 -18.87 -10.23 27.27
C ARG A 964 -17.89 -9.26 26.59
N GLN A 965 -18.42 -8.14 26.09
CA GLN A 965 -17.68 -7.12 25.35
C GLN A 965 -17.24 -5.93 26.22
N THR A 966 -17.98 -5.62 27.29
CA THR A 966 -17.75 -4.40 28.08
C THR A 966 -17.20 -4.72 29.46
N ARG A 967 -16.07 -4.08 29.80
CA ARG A 967 -15.51 -4.07 31.14
C ARG A 967 -15.45 -2.65 31.68
N ILE A 968 -15.91 -2.47 32.91
CA ILE A 968 -15.65 -1.25 33.69
C ILE A 968 -14.43 -1.53 34.54
N PHE A 969 -13.53 -0.57 34.70
CA PHE A 969 -12.36 -0.75 35.55
C PHE A 969 -12.01 0.52 36.31
N GLY A 970 -11.39 0.34 37.47
CA GLY A 970 -10.87 1.43 38.28
C GLY A 970 -9.44 1.15 38.67
N GLN A 971 -8.64 2.20 38.81
CA GLN A 971 -7.25 2.08 39.23
C GLN A 971 -6.81 3.22 40.14
N TYR A 972 -5.87 2.90 41.00
CA TYR A 972 -5.07 3.82 41.79
C TYR A 972 -3.62 3.38 41.71
N THR A 973 -2.73 4.26 41.24
CA THR A 973 -1.31 3.96 41.10
C THR A 973 -0.46 5.06 41.74
N VAL A 974 0.63 4.66 42.38
CA VAL A 974 1.62 5.53 43.01
C VAL A 974 3.00 5.11 42.55
N LEU A 975 3.69 6.01 41.85
CA LEU A 975 5.08 5.86 41.43
C LEU A 975 5.94 6.84 42.22
N ARG A 976 6.84 6.32 43.06
CA ARG A 976 7.76 7.10 43.88
C ARG A 976 9.16 7.01 43.32
N ASN A 977 9.67 8.12 42.82
CA ASN A 977 11.06 8.24 42.40
C ASN A 977 11.96 8.51 43.62
N ASN A 978 13.15 7.90 43.67
CA ASN A 978 14.19 8.34 44.58
C ASN A 978 14.81 9.66 44.08
N ALA A 979 15.64 10.31 44.90
CA ALA A 979 16.04 11.71 44.74
C ALA A 979 16.62 12.11 43.36
N LEU A 980 17.20 11.17 42.60
CA LEU A 980 17.78 11.44 41.29
C LEU A 980 17.07 10.71 40.13
N ALA A 981 16.10 9.84 40.45
CA ALA A 981 15.36 9.08 39.46
C ALA A 981 14.25 9.91 38.80
N ASN A 982 13.90 9.56 37.56
CA ASN A 982 12.77 10.19 36.86
C ASN A 982 12.00 9.16 36.01
N TYR A 983 11.39 8.19 36.69
CA TYR A 983 10.38 7.32 36.11
C TYR A 983 9.05 8.07 35.97
N ASN A 984 8.29 7.72 34.93
CA ASN A 984 7.00 8.31 34.61
C ASN A 984 6.01 7.20 34.22
N TYR A 985 4.73 7.54 34.05
CA TYR A 985 3.77 6.61 33.49
C TYR A 985 4.08 6.36 32.02
N ALA A 986 4.49 5.14 31.71
CA ALA A 986 4.96 4.70 30.41
C ALA A 986 3.89 4.82 29.32
N VAL A 987 2.63 4.52 29.69
CA VAL A 987 1.48 4.72 28.81
C VAL A 987 1.12 6.21 28.87
N ALA A 988 1.28 6.94 27.77
CA ALA A 988 1.03 8.38 27.56
C ALA A 988 1.55 9.28 28.70
N GLY A 989 2.88 9.45 28.75
CA GLY A 989 3.63 10.20 29.78
C GLY A 989 2.94 11.43 30.37
N VAL A 990 3.19 11.70 31.64
CA VAL A 990 2.56 12.82 32.35
C VAL A 990 3.33 14.13 32.12
N LEU A 991 3.08 14.78 30.99
CA LEU A 991 3.67 16.09 30.65
C LEU A 991 2.91 17.25 31.32
N GLY A 992 3.57 18.38 31.53
CA GLY A 992 2.96 19.60 32.08
C GLY A 992 2.26 20.47 31.02
N ALA A 993 1.51 21.47 31.47
CA ALA A 993 0.90 22.51 30.63
C ALA A 993 1.90 23.31 29.78
N SER A 994 3.20 23.26 30.13
CA SER A 994 4.32 23.87 29.38
C SER A 994 5.12 22.87 28.54
N GLY A 995 4.63 21.64 28.33
CA GLY A 995 5.32 20.60 27.55
C GLY A 995 6.51 19.93 28.25
N LEU A 996 6.83 20.31 29.49
CA LEU A 996 7.99 19.83 30.24
C LEU A 996 7.65 18.61 31.13
N SER A 997 8.61 17.68 31.30
CA SER A 997 8.50 16.50 32.17
C SER A 997 8.52 16.85 33.67
N SER A 998 8.08 15.92 34.53
CA SER A 998 8.23 16.01 35.99
C SER A 998 9.68 16.19 36.42
N GLY A 999 9.91 16.93 37.51
CA GLY A 999 11.23 17.02 38.14
C GLY A 999 11.71 15.65 38.63
N VAL A 1000 13.03 15.47 38.74
CA VAL A 1000 13.63 14.26 39.35
C VAL A 1000 13.16 14.11 40.80
N GLY A 1001 13.04 12.87 41.28
CA GLY A 1001 12.53 12.56 42.63
C GLY A 1001 11.03 12.77 42.84
N THR A 1002 10.28 13.20 41.81
CA THR A 1002 8.84 13.42 41.93
C THR A 1002 8.09 12.14 42.26
N THR A 1003 7.16 12.20 43.21
CA THR A 1003 6.12 11.18 43.39
C THR A 1003 4.93 11.52 42.50
N ILE A 1004 4.50 10.55 41.68
CA ILE A 1004 3.36 10.65 40.77
C ILE A 1004 2.25 9.75 41.30
N ARG A 1005 1.01 10.26 41.35
CA ARG A 1005 -0.19 9.51 41.71
C ARG A 1005 -1.25 9.67 40.63
N ALA A 1006 -1.94 8.60 40.28
CA ALA A 1006 -3.11 8.68 39.41
C ALA A 1006 -4.26 7.85 39.97
N ILE A 1007 -5.47 8.39 39.87
CA ILE A 1007 -6.72 7.68 40.13
C ILE A 1007 -7.66 7.87 38.96
N GLY A 1008 -8.27 6.79 38.48
CA GLY A 1008 -9.18 6.85 37.33
C GLY A 1008 -10.17 5.71 37.31
N LEU A 1009 -11.32 5.97 36.71
CA LEU A 1009 -12.38 5.01 36.42
C LEU A 1009 -12.61 5.03 34.91
N GLY A 1010 -12.51 3.89 34.25
CA GLY A 1010 -12.62 3.77 32.81
C GLY A 1010 -13.54 2.66 32.36
N ILE A 1011 -13.80 2.65 31.06
CA ILE A 1011 -14.55 1.61 30.36
C ILE A 1011 -13.65 1.08 29.25
N ASN A 1012 -13.69 -0.23 29.02
CA ASN A 1012 -13.09 -0.87 27.87
C ASN A 1012 -14.14 -1.73 27.16
N TYR A 1013 -14.39 -1.44 25.89
CA TYR A 1013 -15.26 -2.20 25.01
C TYR A 1013 -14.43 -2.96 23.99
N THR A 1014 -14.49 -4.30 24.02
CA THR A 1014 -13.81 -5.18 23.08
C THR A 1014 -14.83 -5.87 22.19
N PHE A 1015 -14.63 -5.83 20.88
CA PHE A 1015 -15.49 -6.48 19.90
C PHE A 1015 -14.70 -7.40 18.98
#